data_AF-A0A497CGZ0-F1
#
_entry.id   AF-A0A497CGZ0-F1
#
_cell.length_a   1.000
_cell.length_b   1.000
_cell.length_c   1.000
_cell.angle_alpha   90.00
_cell.angle_beta   90.00
_cell.angle_gamma   90.00
#
_symmetry.space_group_name_H-M   'P 1'
#
loop_
_entity.id
_entity.type
_entity.pdbx_description
1 polymer ?
#
loop_
_entity_poly.entity_id
_entity_poly.type
_entity_poly.pdbx_seq_one_letter_code
_entity_poly.pdbx_strand_id
1 'polypeptide(L)'
;MKTKISILITLFLLSVGVNAQIDRSKQPKPGPAPKIALETPKEFVLDNGMKILIVENHKLPRVSYTLNIDNDPITENDKAGTSSLLGAMLGNGTTNIPKDEFNEEIDFLGASLNFGSESAFASTLSKYSERILELMADAAINPLLTEEEFQKEKDKLIEGLKTQEKSVEAVAGRVGRSLSYGAKHPYGEFVTEETVNNVTLENVNVFYQKYFNPNRAYLVIIGDVDFNTIKKQVETYFGKWGKSIEVTTNVPTANPNVQYTQINFIDMPNAVQSNISLTNNVDLKMSDSDYLSVLITNKILGGGFSSYLNMNLREEHGYTYGARSGVGSDKYVSRFTAGAAVRNAVTDSAVVQTLKEIKRIKNEDISDKDLANAKAKYVGDFVLALERPQTIARYALNIKINDLPEDFYATYLEKINAVTKEDVKRVANTYFKTENARIVVVGKGSDVLPNLEKTGIPIKYFDTYANPVEKPEFTKPIPNGVTAKSVIDNYISAIGGKDNAMLVKTTHSSADVTIEGAPFAPKADIKQMAPNKESMEMSIEGMGVIMKQKFNGETGYIEQQGQKMPMEGEMLDIQKSKITLFPELYYDNSFKLSLESLTTIDGIDVYKVKVEKDGKISLKYYNAETGLLTRVEKTASIGGKETTTVVDYSKYSPVKGVQFPYHQIIKTGPQTIIFNINNVIVNEGVSDEDFN
;
A
#
# COMPACT_ATOMS: atom_id res chain seq x y z
N MET A 1 79.48 1.09 -5.11
CA MET A 1 78.15 1.70 -5.32
C MET A 1 77.18 0.82 -6.11
N LYS A 2 77.59 0.17 -7.21
CA LYS A 2 76.70 -0.66 -8.06
C LYS A 2 76.00 -1.84 -7.35
N THR A 3 76.67 -2.47 -6.37
CA THR A 3 76.12 -3.57 -5.57
C THR A 3 75.04 -3.14 -4.56
N LYS A 4 75.14 -1.92 -4.02
CA LYS A 4 74.15 -1.40 -3.05
C LYS A 4 72.85 -0.96 -3.73
N ILE A 5 72.93 -0.45 -4.97
CA ILE A 5 71.77 -0.08 -5.78
C ILE A 5 70.99 -1.33 -6.22
N SER A 6 71.70 -2.41 -6.57
CA SER A 6 71.06 -3.67 -6.97
C SER A 6 70.26 -4.28 -5.81
N ILE A 7 70.79 -4.26 -4.58
CA ILE A 7 70.10 -4.76 -3.39
C ILE A 7 68.84 -3.93 -3.07
N LEU A 8 68.90 -2.61 -3.21
CA LEU A 8 67.75 -1.72 -3.02
C LEU A 8 66.65 -1.96 -4.06
N ILE A 9 67.02 -2.20 -5.33
CA ILE A 9 66.07 -2.53 -6.39
C ILE A 9 65.44 -3.91 -6.14
N THR A 10 66.21 -4.90 -5.69
CA THR A 10 65.68 -6.23 -5.35
C THR A 10 64.74 -6.18 -4.14
N LEU A 11 65.06 -5.41 -3.10
CA LEU A 11 64.18 -5.19 -1.94
C LEU A 11 62.90 -4.44 -2.32
N PHE A 12 62.97 -3.47 -3.23
CA PHE A 12 61.81 -2.74 -3.74
C PHE A 12 60.94 -3.62 -4.64
N LEU A 13 61.52 -4.53 -5.43
CA LEU A 13 60.77 -5.48 -6.25
C LEU A 13 60.14 -6.61 -5.41
N LEU A 14 60.75 -6.99 -4.29
CA LEU A 14 60.18 -7.95 -3.33
C LEU A 14 59.01 -7.37 -2.54
N SER A 15 58.98 -6.05 -2.28
CA SER A 15 57.87 -5.42 -1.55
C SER A 15 56.60 -5.22 -2.39
N VAL A 16 56.70 -5.20 -3.74
CA VAL A 16 55.51 -5.14 -4.62
C VAL A 16 54.82 -6.51 -4.77
N GLY A 17 55.50 -7.60 -4.38
CA GLY A 17 55.00 -8.98 -4.50
C GLY A 17 54.11 -9.47 -3.35
N VAL A 18 54.06 -8.74 -2.23
CA VAL A 18 53.21 -9.10 -1.06
C VAL A 18 51.89 -8.36 -1.13
N ASN A 19 51.16 -8.52 -2.23
CA ASN A 19 49.71 -8.36 -2.17
C ASN A 19 49.19 -9.64 -1.55
N ALA A 20 48.74 -9.59 -0.29
CA ALA A 20 47.93 -10.67 0.27
C ALA A 20 46.81 -10.93 -0.73
N GLN A 21 46.88 -12.07 -1.43
CA GLN A 21 45.82 -12.52 -2.33
C GLN A 21 44.57 -12.66 -1.46
N ILE A 22 43.70 -11.66 -1.51
CA ILE A 22 42.40 -11.73 -0.86
C ILE A 22 41.68 -12.87 -1.57
N ASP A 23 41.53 -13.99 -0.87
CA ASP A 23 40.77 -15.13 -1.33
C ASP A 23 39.30 -14.70 -1.47
N ARG A 24 38.93 -14.24 -2.66
CA ARG A 24 37.57 -13.76 -2.98
C ARG A 24 36.53 -14.88 -2.97
N SER A 25 36.94 -16.14 -2.82
CA SER A 25 36.03 -17.27 -2.61
C SER A 25 35.56 -17.39 -1.15
N LYS A 26 36.24 -16.73 -0.21
CA LYS A 26 35.89 -16.72 1.22
C LYS A 26 35.39 -15.34 1.63
N GLN A 27 34.15 -15.30 2.11
CA GLN A 27 33.60 -14.08 2.70
C GLN A 27 34.49 -13.62 3.87
N PRO A 28 34.92 -12.34 3.91
CA PRO A 28 35.72 -11.83 5.01
C PRO A 28 34.95 -11.98 6.33
N LYS A 29 35.66 -12.41 7.37
CA LYS A 29 35.08 -12.51 8.72
C LYS A 29 34.66 -11.10 9.18
N PRO A 30 33.46 -10.92 9.74
CA PRO A 30 33.06 -9.64 10.32
C PRO A 30 34.06 -9.20 11.40
N GLY A 31 34.47 -7.93 11.36
CA GLY A 31 35.22 -7.33 12.47
C GLY A 31 34.35 -7.20 13.74
N PRO A 32 34.96 -6.84 14.89
CA PRO A 32 34.19 -6.52 16.09
C PRO A 32 33.20 -5.38 15.81
N ALA A 33 32.04 -5.39 16.48
CA ALA A 33 31.05 -4.34 16.31
C ALA A 33 31.68 -2.96 16.58
N PRO A 34 31.51 -1.97 15.70
CA PRO A 34 32.09 -0.65 15.89
C PRO A 34 31.52 -0.04 17.17
N LYS A 35 32.39 0.46 18.05
CA LYS A 35 31.98 1.34 19.14
C LYS A 35 31.66 2.69 18.53
N ILE A 36 30.38 3.05 18.53
CA ILE A 36 29.92 4.31 17.97
C ILE A 36 30.15 5.37 19.05
N ALA A 37 31.10 6.27 18.80
CA ALA A 37 31.21 7.50 19.53
C ALA A 37 30.19 8.48 18.94
N LEU A 38 29.04 8.64 19.59
CA LEU A 38 28.12 9.71 19.25
C LEU A 38 28.69 11.01 19.80
N GLU A 39 28.99 11.96 18.92
CA GLU A 39 29.29 13.31 19.35
C GLU A 39 28.09 13.83 20.15
N THR A 40 28.35 14.38 21.33
CA THR A 40 27.29 14.95 22.17
C THR A 40 27.01 16.37 21.67
N PRO A 41 25.74 16.71 21.35
CA PRO A 41 25.40 18.08 21.01
C PRO A 41 25.79 19.02 22.14
N LYS A 42 26.21 20.25 21.80
CA LYS A 42 26.31 21.32 22.79
C LYS A 42 24.89 21.79 23.11
N GLU A 43 24.60 21.97 24.39
CA GLU A 43 23.25 22.29 24.86
C GLU A 43 23.24 23.54 25.73
N PHE A 44 22.14 24.29 25.66
CA PHE A 44 21.81 25.33 26.64
C PHE A 44 20.30 25.54 26.70
N VAL A 45 19.84 26.26 27.72
CA VAL A 45 18.42 26.56 27.95
C VAL A 45 18.26 28.08 27.96
N LEU A 46 17.25 28.57 27.25
CA LEU A 46 16.85 29.98 27.27
C LEU A 46 16.04 30.30 28.53
N ASP A 47 16.00 31.56 28.95
CA ASP A 47 15.24 32.00 30.15
C ASP A 47 13.74 31.69 30.06
N ASN A 48 13.20 31.58 28.85
CA ASN A 48 11.81 31.18 28.59
C ASN A 48 11.56 29.67 28.71
N GLY A 49 12.59 28.86 28.99
CA GLY A 49 12.52 27.41 29.18
C GLY A 49 12.80 26.57 27.93
N MET A 50 12.93 27.20 26.77
CA MET A 50 13.22 26.52 25.51
C MET A 50 14.62 25.91 25.52
N LYS A 51 14.73 24.64 25.10
CA LYS A 51 15.97 23.85 25.13
C LYS A 51 16.61 23.82 23.76
N ILE A 52 17.91 24.11 23.69
CA ILE A 52 18.64 24.23 22.42
C ILE A 52 19.70 23.14 22.35
N LEU A 53 19.75 22.42 21.23
CA LEU A 53 20.77 21.40 20.94
C LEU A 53 21.48 21.76 19.63
N ILE A 54 22.81 21.91 19.69
CA ILE A 54 23.64 22.31 18.54
C ILE A 54 24.64 21.22 18.22
N VAL A 55 24.68 20.82 16.94
CA VAL A 55 25.70 19.95 16.37
C VAL A 55 26.43 20.71 15.25
N GLU A 56 27.64 21.16 15.55
CA GLU A 56 28.52 21.81 14.57
C GLU A 56 28.98 20.79 13.52
N ASN A 57 28.84 21.13 12.25
CA ASN A 57 29.28 20.31 11.14
C ASN A 57 29.68 21.17 9.94
N HIS A 58 30.96 21.46 9.82
CA HIS A 58 31.55 22.30 8.78
C HIS A 58 31.85 21.58 7.45
N LYS A 59 31.35 20.34 7.26
CA LYS A 59 31.62 19.55 6.03
C LYS A 59 30.99 20.16 4.78
N LEU A 60 29.84 20.81 4.92
CA LEU A 60 29.09 21.44 3.84
C LEU A 60 28.57 22.80 4.32
N PRO A 61 28.56 23.84 3.47
CA PRO A 61 28.13 25.18 3.83
C PRO A 61 26.60 25.29 3.90
N ARG A 62 25.98 24.51 4.79
CA ARG A 62 24.54 24.47 5.02
C ARG A 62 24.21 24.28 6.49
N VAL A 63 23.04 24.73 6.88
CA VAL A 63 22.47 24.57 8.22
C VAL A 63 21.01 24.13 8.13
N SER A 64 20.58 23.37 9.12
CA SER A 64 19.18 23.00 9.33
C SER A 64 18.76 23.25 10.77
N TYR A 65 17.51 23.68 10.94
CA TYR A 65 16.84 23.97 12.19
C TYR A 65 15.61 23.08 12.31
N THR A 66 15.37 22.52 13.48
CA THR A 66 14.17 21.74 13.77
C THR A 66 13.65 22.13 15.14
N LEU A 67 12.50 22.78 15.16
CA LEU A 67 11.73 23.07 16.36
C LEU A 67 10.72 21.96 16.57
N ASN A 68 10.67 21.41 17.77
CA ASN A 68 9.67 20.44 18.20
C ASN A 68 9.11 20.85 19.56
N ILE A 69 7.79 20.87 19.69
CA ILE A 69 7.09 21.14 20.95
C ILE A 69 6.54 19.81 21.43
N ASP A 70 7.10 19.27 22.52
CA ASP A 70 6.68 17.98 23.10
C ASP A 70 5.43 18.19 23.96
N ASN A 71 4.30 18.59 23.37
CA ASN A 71 3.04 18.61 24.11
C ASN A 71 2.49 17.19 24.29
N ASP A 72 1.62 17.04 25.28
CA ASP A 72 0.81 15.83 25.40
C ASP A 72 -0.24 15.81 24.26
N PRO A 73 -0.60 14.63 23.71
CA PRO A 73 -1.57 14.51 22.62
C PRO A 73 -2.87 15.29 22.84
N ILE A 74 -3.34 15.96 21.79
CA ILE A 74 -4.46 16.90 21.83
C ILE A 74 -5.62 16.34 21.00
N THR A 75 -6.84 16.41 21.54
CA THR A 75 -8.08 16.08 20.83
C THR A 75 -8.85 17.36 20.52
N GLU A 76 -9.33 17.49 19.29
CA GLU A 76 -10.04 18.67 18.79
C GLU A 76 -11.56 18.48 18.69
N ASN A 77 -12.02 17.22 18.76
CA ASN A 77 -13.39 16.75 18.70
C ASN A 77 -14.15 17.27 17.46
N ASP A 78 -15.22 18.04 17.69
CA ASP A 78 -16.09 18.61 16.65
C ASP A 78 -15.38 19.67 15.80
N LYS A 79 -14.15 20.05 16.16
CA LYS A 79 -13.29 21.04 15.50
C LYS A 79 -11.97 20.43 15.03
N ALA A 80 -11.95 19.11 14.80
CA ALA A 80 -10.83 18.44 14.16
C ALA A 80 -10.46 19.13 12.85
N GLY A 81 -9.20 19.55 12.74
CA GLY A 81 -8.67 20.40 11.68
C GLY A 81 -8.10 21.73 12.18
N THR A 82 -8.31 22.10 13.45
CA THR A 82 -7.82 23.37 14.01
C THR A 82 -6.29 23.46 13.96
N SER A 83 -5.60 22.40 14.36
CA SER A 83 -4.15 22.23 14.36
C SER A 83 -3.60 22.17 12.93
N SER A 84 -4.27 21.45 12.03
CA SER A 84 -3.93 21.43 10.60
C SER A 84 -3.97 22.84 10.00
N LEU A 85 -5.01 23.62 10.29
CA LEU A 85 -5.15 25.00 9.81
C LEU A 85 -4.12 25.92 10.45
N LEU A 86 -3.86 25.80 11.75
CA LEU A 86 -2.78 26.54 12.40
C LEU A 86 -1.43 26.25 11.70
N GLY A 87 -1.09 24.98 11.53
CA GLY A 87 0.17 24.58 10.90
C GLY A 87 0.32 25.09 9.46
N ALA A 88 -0.77 25.13 8.69
CA ALA A 88 -0.79 25.67 7.33
C ALA A 88 -0.68 27.21 7.27
N MET A 89 -1.21 27.90 8.28
CA MET A 89 -1.12 29.35 8.39
C MET A 89 0.24 29.82 8.93
N LEU A 90 0.88 29.01 9.78
CA LEU A 90 2.24 29.29 10.28
C LEU A 90 3.26 29.25 9.13
N GLY A 91 4.18 30.22 9.11
CA GLY A 91 5.22 30.30 8.08
C GLY A 91 4.76 30.83 6.73
N ASN A 92 3.59 31.48 6.66
CA ASN A 92 3.06 32.10 5.44
C ASN A 92 2.96 33.63 5.58
N GLY A 93 4.07 34.25 5.96
CA GLY A 93 4.13 35.65 6.40
C GLY A 93 4.02 35.81 7.91
N THR A 94 4.26 37.03 8.37
CA THR A 94 4.23 37.42 9.78
C THR A 94 3.48 38.74 9.94
N THR A 95 3.21 39.18 11.16
CA THR A 95 2.66 40.53 11.37
C THR A 95 3.64 41.63 10.95
N ASN A 96 4.93 41.30 10.77
CA ASN A 96 5.99 42.23 10.41
C ASN A 96 6.36 42.17 8.91
N ILE A 97 6.12 41.03 8.25
CA ILE A 97 6.50 40.79 6.86
C ILE A 97 5.27 40.25 6.10
N PRO A 98 4.78 40.95 5.06
CA PRO A 98 3.69 40.46 4.23
C PRO A 98 3.98 39.08 3.63
N LYS A 99 2.94 38.29 3.43
CA LYS A 99 3.03 36.91 2.92
C LYS A 99 3.87 36.76 1.65
N ASP A 100 3.60 37.57 0.62
CA ASP A 100 4.28 37.43 -0.67
C ASP A 100 5.77 37.77 -0.54
N GLU A 101 6.10 38.85 0.16
CA GLU A 101 7.49 39.23 0.44
C GLU A 101 8.23 38.18 1.28
N PHE A 102 7.56 37.60 2.29
CA PHE A 102 8.12 36.55 3.14
C PHE A 102 8.47 35.29 2.33
N ASN A 103 7.55 34.85 1.47
CA ASN A 103 7.75 33.67 0.63
C ASN A 103 8.80 33.91 -0.46
N GLU A 104 8.77 35.07 -1.13
CA GLU A 104 9.78 35.46 -2.10
C GLU A 104 11.19 35.54 -1.48
N GLU A 105 11.29 36.01 -0.24
CA GLU A 105 12.57 36.07 0.46
C GLU A 105 13.11 34.66 0.76
N ILE A 106 12.27 33.74 1.24
CA ILE A 106 12.69 32.34 1.48
C ILE A 106 13.21 31.70 0.19
N ASP A 107 12.49 31.90 -0.93
CA ASP A 107 12.88 31.40 -2.25
C ASP A 107 14.18 32.03 -2.74
N PHE A 108 14.35 33.35 -2.58
CA PHE A 108 15.57 34.07 -2.94
C PHE A 108 16.79 33.56 -2.15
N LEU A 109 16.60 33.20 -0.88
CA LEU A 109 17.65 32.63 -0.04
C LEU A 109 17.97 31.17 -0.40
N GLY A 110 17.19 30.55 -1.30
CA GLY A 110 17.30 29.13 -1.64
C GLY A 110 17.05 28.24 -0.43
N ALA A 111 16.19 28.70 0.49
CA ALA A 111 15.91 28.04 1.74
C ALA A 111 14.63 27.20 1.67
N SER A 112 14.39 26.41 2.69
CA SER A 112 13.08 25.82 2.98
C SER A 112 12.70 26.22 4.39
N LEU A 113 11.46 26.64 4.60
CA LEU A 113 10.89 26.93 5.92
C LEU A 113 9.46 26.42 5.92
N ASN A 114 9.14 25.52 6.85
CA ASN A 114 7.81 24.92 6.97
C ASN A 114 7.44 24.78 8.44
N PHE A 115 6.14 24.86 8.73
CA PHE A 115 5.60 24.71 10.06
C PHE A 115 4.56 23.58 10.11
N GLY A 116 4.35 23.09 11.32
CA GLY A 116 3.17 22.33 11.72
C GLY A 116 2.62 22.95 13.01
N SER A 117 1.52 22.42 13.52
CA SER A 117 0.90 22.91 14.76
C SER A 117 1.77 22.84 16.01
N GLU A 118 2.84 22.05 15.99
CA GLU A 118 3.73 21.79 17.14
C GLU A 118 5.20 21.63 16.69
N SER A 119 5.53 22.07 15.48
CA SER A 119 6.87 21.90 14.92
C SER A 119 7.21 22.96 13.89
N ALA A 120 8.50 23.18 13.65
CA ALA A 120 8.97 23.94 12.50
C ALA A 120 10.28 23.37 11.98
N PHE A 121 10.50 23.46 10.68
CA PHE A 121 11.72 23.01 10.03
C PHE A 121 12.24 24.10 9.10
N ALA A 122 13.54 24.38 9.18
CA ALA A 122 14.21 25.25 8.23
C ALA A 122 15.52 24.66 7.73
N SER A 123 15.89 24.93 6.48
CA SER A 123 17.22 24.59 5.94
C SER A 123 17.69 25.61 4.93
N THR A 124 18.97 25.96 4.98
CA THR A 124 19.58 26.97 4.08
C THR A 124 21.09 26.82 3.98
N LEU A 125 21.73 27.64 3.14
CA LEU A 125 23.19 27.80 3.08
C LEU A 125 23.70 28.60 4.29
N SER A 126 24.92 28.30 4.77
CA SER A 126 25.48 28.94 5.98
C SER A 126 25.47 30.47 5.93
N LYS A 127 25.71 31.06 4.75
CA LYS A 127 25.70 32.53 4.56
C LYS A 127 24.35 33.19 4.87
N TYR A 128 23.25 32.43 4.86
CA TYR A 128 21.89 32.90 5.13
C TYR A 128 21.34 32.35 6.45
N SER A 129 22.19 31.68 7.24
CA SER A 129 21.85 31.01 8.49
C SER A 129 21.11 31.93 9.46
N GLU A 130 21.65 33.12 9.71
CA GLU A 130 21.06 34.10 10.62
C GLU A 130 19.70 34.59 10.14
N ARG A 131 19.59 34.94 8.86
CA ARG A 131 18.35 35.47 8.30
C ARG A 131 17.21 34.45 8.33
N ILE A 132 17.50 33.19 8.02
CA ILE A 132 16.48 32.13 8.10
C ILE A 132 16.11 31.82 9.54
N LEU A 133 17.05 31.89 10.48
CA LEU A 133 16.74 31.74 11.91
C LEU A 133 15.83 32.88 12.40
N GLU A 134 16.09 34.11 11.97
CA GLU A 134 15.24 35.27 12.24
C GLU A 134 13.83 35.08 11.69
N LEU A 135 13.69 34.72 10.40
CA LEU A 135 12.40 34.48 9.75
C LEU A 135 11.62 33.35 10.43
N MET A 136 12.31 32.27 10.80
CA MET A 136 11.72 31.16 11.56
C MET A 136 11.21 31.62 12.94
N ALA A 137 11.98 32.41 13.67
CA ALA A 137 11.57 32.93 14.96
C ALA A 137 10.39 33.92 14.82
N ASP A 138 10.41 34.80 13.82
CA ASP A 138 9.33 35.76 13.60
C ASP A 138 8.02 35.06 13.22
N ALA A 139 8.07 34.06 12.33
CA ALA A 139 6.89 33.26 11.98
C ALA A 139 6.37 32.39 13.13
N ALA A 140 7.24 31.97 14.05
CA ALA A 140 6.87 31.22 15.24
C ALA A 140 6.20 32.10 16.32
N ILE A 141 6.60 33.37 16.43
CA ILE A 141 6.22 34.27 17.54
C ILE A 141 5.12 35.27 17.12
N ASN A 142 5.18 35.75 15.88
CA ASN A 142 4.33 36.80 15.32
C ASN A 142 3.60 36.33 14.03
N PRO A 143 2.88 35.20 14.06
CA PRO A 143 2.29 34.63 12.85
C PRO A 143 1.19 35.51 12.26
N LEU A 144 1.04 35.46 10.94
CA LEU A 144 -0.04 36.13 10.21
C LEU A 144 -1.34 35.31 10.29
N LEU A 145 -2.11 35.47 11.37
CA LEU A 145 -3.39 34.79 11.57
C LEU A 145 -4.59 35.68 11.22
N THR A 146 -4.85 35.86 9.93
CA THR A 146 -5.96 36.68 9.41
C THR A 146 -7.12 35.83 8.91
N GLU A 147 -8.33 36.42 8.85
CA GLU A 147 -9.53 35.74 8.34
C GLU A 147 -9.39 35.35 6.87
N GLU A 148 -8.72 36.19 6.07
CA GLU A 148 -8.48 35.91 4.65
C GLU A 148 -7.63 34.65 4.45
N GLU A 149 -6.51 34.55 5.19
CA GLU A 149 -5.61 33.39 5.09
C GLU A 149 -6.25 32.14 5.69
N PHE A 150 -7.01 32.30 6.78
CA PHE A 150 -7.78 31.22 7.37
C PHE A 150 -8.76 30.60 6.37
N GLN A 151 -9.53 31.44 5.66
CA GLN A 151 -10.51 30.92 4.72
C GLN A 151 -9.86 30.24 3.51
N LYS A 152 -8.72 30.77 3.02
CA LYS A 152 -7.94 30.11 1.96
C LYS A 152 -7.43 28.73 2.37
N GLU A 153 -6.85 28.61 3.56
CA GLU A 153 -6.33 27.32 4.05
C GLU A 153 -7.47 26.34 4.41
N LYS A 154 -8.62 26.86 4.87
CA LYS A 154 -9.84 26.07 5.08
C LYS A 154 -10.35 25.47 3.78
N ASP A 155 -10.44 26.26 2.70
CA ASP A 155 -10.89 25.79 1.40
C ASP A 155 -9.94 24.73 0.82
N LYS A 156 -8.62 24.95 0.92
CA LYS A 156 -7.60 23.96 0.51
C LYS A 156 -7.71 22.66 1.31
N LEU A 157 -7.93 22.73 2.62
CA LEU A 157 -8.09 21.55 3.46
C LEU A 157 -9.33 20.74 3.05
N ILE A 158 -10.46 21.41 2.76
CA ILE A 158 -11.68 20.76 2.26
C ILE A 158 -11.45 20.10 0.90
N GLU A 159 -10.76 20.77 -0.03
CA GLU A 159 -10.41 20.18 -1.33
C GLU A 159 -9.49 18.96 -1.20
N GLY A 160 -8.51 19.03 -0.29
CA GLY A 160 -7.64 17.92 0.06
C GLY A 160 -8.42 16.71 0.60
N LEU A 161 -9.42 16.95 1.46
CA LEU A 161 -10.29 15.89 1.97
C LEU A 161 -11.10 15.23 0.85
N LYS A 162 -11.67 16.03 -0.08
CA LYS A 162 -12.41 15.52 -1.25
C LYS A 162 -11.54 14.64 -2.15
N THR A 163 -10.28 15.00 -2.32
CA THR A 163 -9.31 14.20 -3.08
C THR A 163 -9.03 12.84 -2.42
N GLN A 164 -9.06 12.79 -1.08
CA GLN A 164 -8.81 11.58 -0.31
C GLN A 164 -10.03 10.64 -0.21
N GLU A 165 -11.26 11.12 -0.47
CA GLU A 165 -12.49 10.31 -0.34
C GLU A 165 -12.46 9.01 -1.14
N LYS A 166 -11.83 9.03 -2.31
CA LYS A 166 -11.72 7.86 -3.21
C LYS A 166 -10.44 7.06 -2.99
N SER A 167 -9.55 7.47 -2.09
CA SER A 167 -8.31 6.74 -1.80
C SER A 167 -8.56 5.60 -0.82
N VAL A 168 -8.37 4.37 -1.30
CA VAL A 168 -8.47 3.14 -0.51
C VAL A 168 -7.49 3.16 0.67
N GLU A 169 -6.26 3.64 0.44
CA GLU A 169 -5.21 3.74 1.46
C GLU A 169 -5.56 4.77 2.54
N ALA A 170 -6.07 5.94 2.15
CA ALA A 170 -6.47 6.98 3.09
C ALA A 170 -7.61 6.49 4.01
N VAL A 171 -8.62 5.84 3.43
CA VAL A 171 -9.72 5.22 4.17
C VAL A 171 -9.21 4.11 5.09
N ALA A 172 -8.35 3.21 4.61
CA ALA A 172 -7.77 2.15 5.42
C ALA A 172 -7.00 2.69 6.63
N GLY A 173 -6.19 3.74 6.43
CA GLY A 173 -5.45 4.41 7.49
C GLY A 173 -6.35 5.08 8.52
N ARG A 174 -7.36 5.82 8.06
CA ARG A 174 -8.37 6.51 8.89
C ARG A 174 -9.16 5.53 9.73
N VAL A 175 -9.83 4.57 9.08
CA VAL A 175 -10.69 3.59 9.76
C VAL A 175 -9.86 2.71 10.68
N GLY A 176 -8.68 2.28 10.24
CA GLY A 176 -7.78 1.51 11.09
C GLY A 176 -7.39 2.25 12.37
N ARG A 177 -7.03 3.55 12.29
CA ARG A 177 -6.75 4.40 13.47
C ARG A 177 -7.96 4.55 14.37
N SER A 178 -9.09 4.95 13.81
CA SER A 178 -10.33 5.18 14.57
C SER A 178 -10.80 3.92 15.29
N LEU A 179 -10.81 2.75 14.65
CA LEU A 179 -11.21 1.50 15.29
C LEU A 179 -10.24 1.06 16.39
N SER A 180 -8.96 1.36 16.23
CA SER A 180 -7.92 0.95 17.17
C SER A 180 -7.86 1.84 18.41
N TYR A 181 -7.88 3.16 18.24
CA TYR A 181 -7.75 4.10 19.35
C TYR A 181 -9.09 4.69 19.81
N GLY A 182 -10.10 4.70 18.95
CA GLY A 182 -11.37 5.39 19.16
C GLY A 182 -11.34 6.81 18.59
N ALA A 183 -12.46 7.26 18.00
CA ALA A 183 -12.56 8.58 17.37
C ALA A 183 -12.39 9.76 18.34
N LYS A 184 -12.53 9.52 19.66
CA LYS A 184 -12.30 10.51 20.72
C LYS A 184 -10.86 10.56 21.23
N HIS A 185 -10.01 9.63 20.80
CA HIS A 185 -8.59 9.61 21.17
C HIS A 185 -7.78 10.39 20.13
N PRO A 186 -6.78 11.22 20.49
CA PRO A 186 -5.97 11.99 19.54
C PRO A 186 -5.44 11.17 18.34
N TYR A 187 -4.93 9.97 18.59
CA TYR A 187 -4.44 9.07 17.53
C TYR A 187 -5.52 8.38 16.67
N GLY A 188 -6.78 8.40 17.11
CA GLY A 188 -7.92 7.83 16.39
C GLY A 188 -8.85 8.87 15.77
N GLU A 189 -8.73 10.13 16.20
CA GLU A 189 -9.39 11.30 15.63
C GLU A 189 -8.96 11.53 14.19
N PHE A 190 -9.86 12.07 13.38
CA PHE A 190 -9.60 12.44 12.01
C PHE A 190 -10.45 13.62 11.60
N VAL A 191 -9.94 14.36 10.62
CA VAL A 191 -10.58 15.54 10.04
C VAL A 191 -11.64 15.12 9.02
N THR A 192 -12.81 15.76 9.05
CA THR A 192 -13.87 15.66 8.03
C THR A 192 -14.27 17.04 7.53
N GLU A 193 -14.98 17.11 6.41
CA GLU A 193 -15.54 18.39 5.92
C GLU A 193 -16.45 19.03 6.99
N GLU A 194 -17.21 18.22 7.75
CA GLU A 194 -18.03 18.69 8.87
C GLU A 194 -17.19 19.33 9.98
N THR A 195 -16.14 18.66 10.46
CA THR A 195 -15.32 19.20 11.56
C THR A 195 -14.57 20.45 11.14
N VAL A 196 -14.07 20.50 9.89
CA VAL A 196 -13.40 21.69 9.35
C VAL A 196 -14.37 22.86 9.23
N ASN A 197 -15.61 22.61 8.80
CA ASN A 197 -16.63 23.65 8.71
C ASN A 197 -16.94 24.28 10.07
N ASN A 198 -16.85 23.52 11.16
CA ASN A 198 -17.01 24.01 12.53
C ASN A 198 -15.82 24.82 13.07
N VAL A 199 -14.65 24.76 12.44
CA VAL A 199 -13.48 25.55 12.86
C VAL A 199 -13.69 27.02 12.50
N THR A 200 -13.37 27.90 13.45
CA THR A 200 -13.27 29.36 13.26
C THR A 200 -11.83 29.85 13.48
N LEU A 201 -11.50 31.05 12.99
CA LEU A 201 -10.20 31.69 13.24
C LEU A 201 -9.91 31.86 14.75
N GLU A 202 -10.93 32.10 15.57
CA GLU A 202 -10.77 32.18 17.03
C GLU A 202 -10.28 30.85 17.62
N ASN A 203 -10.75 29.71 17.11
CA ASN A 203 -10.27 28.40 17.56
C ASN A 203 -8.78 28.22 17.25
N VAL A 204 -8.34 28.66 16.07
CA VAL A 204 -6.92 28.63 15.65
C VAL A 204 -6.07 29.51 16.56
N ASN A 205 -6.53 30.73 16.87
CA ASN A 205 -5.84 31.64 17.79
C ASN A 205 -5.72 31.06 19.21
N VAL A 206 -6.81 30.50 19.74
CA VAL A 206 -6.80 29.85 21.06
C VAL A 206 -5.84 28.65 21.06
N PHE A 207 -5.83 27.84 19.99
CA PHE A 207 -4.91 26.70 19.87
C PHE A 207 -3.45 27.17 19.85
N TYR A 208 -3.13 28.18 19.05
CA TYR A 208 -1.80 28.79 18.96
C TYR A 208 -1.30 29.26 20.34
N GLN A 209 -2.08 30.11 21.01
CA GLN A 209 -1.71 30.67 22.32
C GLN A 209 -1.49 29.59 23.38
N LYS A 210 -2.28 28.50 23.31
CA LYS A 210 -2.25 27.43 24.30
C LYS A 210 -1.12 26.43 24.05
N TYR A 211 -0.92 25.99 22.82
CA TYR A 211 -0.08 24.83 22.52
C TYR A 211 1.21 25.17 21.75
N PHE A 212 1.27 26.28 21.02
CA PHE A 212 2.48 26.71 20.31
C PHE A 212 3.30 27.68 21.18
N ASN A 213 4.01 27.15 22.17
CA ASN A 213 4.71 27.94 23.19
C ASN A 213 6.11 27.34 23.55
N PRO A 214 7.01 28.10 24.20
CA PRO A 214 8.41 27.67 24.40
C PRO A 214 8.62 26.66 25.54
N ASN A 215 7.61 26.36 26.37
CA ASN A 215 7.81 25.64 27.64
C ASN A 215 8.36 24.22 27.46
N ARG A 216 7.87 23.51 26.45
CA ARG A 216 8.31 22.14 26.08
C ARG A 216 8.95 22.12 24.69
N ALA A 217 9.49 23.26 24.26
CA ALA A 217 10.09 23.44 22.95
C ALA A 217 11.58 23.06 22.95
N TYR A 218 11.96 22.30 21.92
CA TYR A 218 13.34 21.92 21.62
C TYR A 218 13.71 22.46 20.24
N LEU A 219 14.77 23.25 20.15
CA LEU A 219 15.36 23.66 18.88
C LEU A 219 16.68 22.93 18.65
N VAL A 220 16.69 22.12 17.60
CA VAL A 220 17.84 21.37 17.15
C VAL A 220 18.47 22.09 15.96
N ILE A 221 19.75 22.46 16.07
CA ILE A 221 20.49 23.20 15.04
C ILE A 221 21.70 22.39 14.60
N ILE A 222 21.84 22.19 13.30
CA ILE A 222 22.84 21.28 12.74
C ILE A 222 23.40 21.82 11.46
N GLY A 223 24.72 21.94 11.37
CA GLY A 223 25.40 22.35 10.15
C GLY A 223 26.60 23.22 10.40
N ASP A 224 27.00 23.95 9.37
CA ASP A 224 28.18 24.82 9.37
C ASP A 224 27.88 26.13 10.11
N VAL A 225 27.95 26.04 11.45
CA VAL A 225 27.71 27.13 12.40
C VAL A 225 28.74 27.05 13.54
N ASP A 226 29.07 28.19 14.14
CA ASP A 226 29.84 28.26 15.39
C ASP A 226 28.89 28.37 16.59
N PHE A 227 29.14 27.62 17.66
CA PHE A 227 28.28 27.58 18.84
C PHE A 227 28.05 28.95 19.49
N ASN A 228 29.09 29.76 19.67
CA ASN A 228 28.93 31.04 20.36
C ASN A 228 28.13 32.04 19.52
N THR A 229 28.37 32.03 18.21
CA THR A 229 27.66 32.86 17.25
C THR A 229 26.18 32.49 17.20
N ILE A 230 25.86 31.20 17.00
CA ILE A 230 24.47 30.75 16.88
C ILE A 230 23.73 30.88 18.21
N LYS A 231 24.39 30.64 19.35
CA LYS A 231 23.82 30.84 20.68
C LYS A 231 23.30 32.28 20.83
N LYS A 232 24.12 33.27 20.49
CA LYS A 232 23.74 34.69 20.56
C LYS A 232 22.57 35.02 19.63
N GLN A 233 22.53 34.44 18.43
CA GLN A 233 21.42 34.63 17.49
C GLN A 233 20.12 34.02 18.03
N VAL A 234 20.17 32.80 18.55
CA VAL A 234 19.02 32.13 19.18
C VAL A 234 18.51 32.92 20.37
N GLU A 235 19.40 33.39 21.25
CA GLU A 235 19.03 34.28 22.38
C GLU A 235 18.38 35.58 21.89
N THR A 236 18.86 36.16 20.79
CA THR A 236 18.32 37.41 20.23
C THR A 236 16.92 37.23 19.64
N TYR A 237 16.70 36.15 18.88
CA TYR A 237 15.46 35.96 18.14
C TYR A 237 14.41 35.18 18.94
N PHE A 238 14.75 34.02 19.50
CA PHE A 238 13.84 33.19 20.28
C PHE A 238 13.74 33.60 21.75
N GLY A 239 14.69 34.37 22.29
CA GLY A 239 14.58 34.93 23.65
C GLY A 239 13.40 35.90 23.82
N LYS A 240 12.86 36.42 22.70
CA LYS A 240 11.64 37.24 22.67
C LYS A 240 10.36 36.43 22.85
N TRP A 241 10.41 35.10 22.68
CA TRP A 241 9.25 34.24 22.82
C TRP A 241 8.86 34.13 24.29
N GLY A 242 7.77 34.80 24.67
CA GLY A 242 7.34 34.89 26.05
C GLY A 242 7.09 33.52 26.68
N LYS A 243 7.51 33.36 27.93
CA LYS A 243 7.20 32.16 28.72
C LYS A 243 5.67 32.04 28.88
N SER A 244 5.14 30.84 28.70
CA SER A 244 3.71 30.57 28.82
C SER A 244 3.41 29.74 30.08
N ILE A 245 2.13 29.51 30.38
CA ILE A 245 1.73 28.57 31.43
C ILE A 245 1.84 27.15 30.89
N GLU A 246 2.33 26.23 31.71
CA GLU A 246 2.39 24.82 31.34
C GLU A 246 0.98 24.24 31.18
N VAL A 247 0.74 23.63 30.03
CA VAL A 247 -0.55 23.00 29.70
C VAL A 247 -0.35 21.50 29.77
N THR A 248 -1.12 20.86 30.65
CA THR A 248 -1.26 19.41 30.67
C THR A 248 -2.60 19.02 30.06
N THR A 249 -2.61 17.98 29.23
CA THR A 249 -3.85 17.41 28.69
C THR A 249 -4.07 16.03 29.28
N ASN A 250 -5.33 15.67 29.51
CA ASN A 250 -5.67 14.30 29.86
C ASN A 250 -5.89 13.53 28.56
N VAL A 251 -4.96 12.62 28.22
CA VAL A 251 -5.08 11.78 27.03
C VAL A 251 -6.13 10.70 27.29
N PRO A 252 -7.23 10.64 26.51
CA PRO A 252 -8.24 9.61 26.65
C PRO A 252 -7.62 8.21 26.51
N THR A 253 -8.20 7.20 27.16
CA THR A 253 -7.75 5.82 26.96
C THR A 253 -8.15 5.33 25.57
N ALA A 254 -7.24 4.65 24.88
CA ALA A 254 -7.54 4.04 23.60
C ALA A 254 -8.56 2.91 23.72
N ASN A 255 -9.31 2.65 22.65
CA ASN A 255 -10.16 1.47 22.55
C ASN A 255 -9.35 0.19 22.84
N PRO A 256 -9.91 -0.77 23.59
CA PRO A 256 -9.21 -2.02 23.84
C PRO A 256 -9.05 -2.84 22.54
N ASN A 257 -8.13 -3.80 22.55
CA ASN A 257 -8.09 -4.84 21.52
C ASN A 257 -9.40 -5.65 21.52
N VAL A 258 -9.76 -6.19 20.37
CA VAL A 258 -11.02 -6.95 20.20
C VAL A 258 -10.98 -8.27 20.95
N GLN A 259 -12.14 -8.76 21.41
CA GLN A 259 -12.22 -10.01 22.17
C GLN A 259 -11.82 -11.26 21.37
N TYR A 260 -12.02 -11.22 20.05
CA TYR A 260 -11.63 -12.27 19.12
C TYR A 260 -11.21 -11.63 17.79
N THR A 261 -10.34 -12.32 17.04
CA THR A 261 -9.93 -11.86 15.71
C THR A 261 -11.12 -11.77 14.77
N GLN A 262 -11.26 -10.62 14.13
CA GLN A 262 -12.40 -10.29 13.28
C GLN A 262 -11.94 -9.48 12.07
N ILE A 263 -12.65 -9.60 10.96
CA ILE A 263 -12.50 -8.71 9.81
C ILE A 263 -13.35 -7.47 10.04
N ASN A 264 -12.77 -6.31 9.83
CA ASN A 264 -13.47 -5.02 9.79
C ASN A 264 -13.45 -4.55 8.34
N PHE A 265 -14.55 -4.81 7.64
CA PHE A 265 -14.68 -4.61 6.20
C PHE A 265 -15.28 -3.25 5.88
N ILE A 266 -14.68 -2.57 4.88
CA ILE A 266 -15.13 -1.30 4.34
C ILE A 266 -15.26 -1.46 2.84
N ASP A 267 -16.47 -1.26 2.32
CA ASP A 267 -16.74 -1.34 0.90
C ASP A 267 -16.25 -0.07 0.20
N MET A 268 -15.39 -0.25 -0.80
CA MET A 268 -15.00 0.79 -1.75
C MET A 268 -15.14 0.26 -3.16
N PRO A 269 -16.27 0.55 -3.84
CA PRO A 269 -16.54 0.04 -5.19
C PRO A 269 -15.50 0.39 -6.25
N ASN A 270 -14.71 1.46 -6.04
CA ASN A 270 -13.63 1.88 -6.93
C ASN A 270 -12.28 1.18 -6.66
N ALA A 271 -12.19 0.30 -5.66
CA ALA A 271 -10.97 -0.38 -5.28
C ALA A 271 -10.60 -1.49 -6.28
N VAL A 272 -9.56 -1.26 -7.09
CA VAL A 272 -8.97 -2.26 -7.99
C VAL A 272 -8.07 -3.27 -7.25
N GLN A 273 -7.59 -2.89 -6.06
CA GLN A 273 -6.85 -3.72 -5.12
C GLN A 273 -7.47 -3.57 -3.73
N SER A 274 -7.38 -4.62 -2.93
CA SER A 274 -7.79 -4.58 -1.54
C SER A 274 -6.61 -4.22 -0.65
N ASN A 275 -6.80 -3.24 0.23
CA ASN A 275 -5.86 -2.92 1.29
C ASN A 275 -6.18 -3.79 2.51
N ILE A 276 -5.22 -4.60 2.94
CA ILE A 276 -5.33 -5.47 4.12
C ILE A 276 -4.37 -4.95 5.18
N SER A 277 -4.87 -4.76 6.39
CA SER A 277 -4.07 -4.42 7.56
C SER A 277 -4.58 -5.16 8.79
N LEU A 278 -3.82 -6.16 9.22
CA LEU A 278 -3.98 -6.76 10.53
C LEU A 278 -3.36 -5.84 11.58
N THR A 279 -4.11 -5.50 12.62
CA THR A 279 -3.65 -4.59 13.66
C THR A 279 -4.11 -4.96 15.07
N ASN A 280 -3.25 -4.67 16.04
CA ASN A 280 -3.58 -4.62 17.46
C ASN A 280 -2.85 -3.45 18.12
N ASN A 281 -3.45 -2.89 19.16
CA ASN A 281 -2.79 -1.94 20.03
C ASN A 281 -1.67 -2.63 20.80
N VAL A 282 -0.59 -1.89 21.00
CA VAL A 282 0.59 -2.29 21.79
C VAL A 282 0.92 -1.18 22.78
N ASP A 283 1.24 -1.57 24.00
CA ASP A 283 1.85 -0.69 25.00
C ASP A 283 3.34 -0.99 25.00
N LEU A 284 4.09 -0.17 24.26
CA LEU A 284 5.54 -0.32 24.09
C LEU A 284 6.17 1.07 24.07
N LYS A 285 7.00 1.34 25.06
CA LYS A 285 7.78 2.58 25.18
C LYS A 285 9.20 2.32 24.73
N MET A 286 9.89 3.37 24.29
CA MET A 286 11.31 3.26 23.94
C MET A 286 12.20 2.88 25.14
N SER A 287 11.77 3.23 26.36
CA SER A 287 12.44 2.90 27.61
C SER A 287 12.21 1.45 28.07
N ASP A 288 11.26 0.72 27.46
CA ASP A 288 10.98 -0.65 27.85
C ASP A 288 12.11 -1.58 27.43
N SER A 289 12.43 -2.55 28.30
CA SER A 289 13.46 -3.57 28.03
C SER A 289 13.20 -4.39 26.76
N ASP A 290 11.93 -4.51 26.35
CA ASP A 290 11.51 -5.27 25.17
C ASP A 290 11.65 -4.51 23.85
N TYR A 291 11.83 -3.18 23.88
CA TYR A 291 11.82 -2.32 22.69
C TYR A 291 12.71 -2.84 21.56
N LEU A 292 13.97 -3.14 21.87
CA LEU A 292 14.95 -3.59 20.87
C LEU A 292 14.64 -4.99 20.35
N SER A 293 14.20 -5.89 21.22
CA SER A 293 13.77 -7.23 20.85
C SER A 293 12.57 -7.18 19.91
N VAL A 294 11.61 -6.28 20.16
CA VAL A 294 10.44 -6.05 19.30
C VAL A 294 10.85 -5.52 17.92
N LEU A 295 11.80 -4.59 17.83
CA LEU A 295 12.28 -4.07 16.54
C LEU A 295 12.95 -5.16 15.69
N ILE A 296 13.79 -6.01 16.32
CA ILE A 296 14.41 -7.15 15.63
C ILE A 296 13.37 -8.18 15.20
N THR A 297 12.41 -8.48 16.06
CA THR A 297 11.30 -9.40 15.74
C THR A 297 10.47 -8.88 14.56
N ASN A 298 10.13 -7.58 14.54
CA ASN A 298 9.44 -6.96 13.42
C ASN A 298 10.28 -7.00 12.13
N LYS A 299 11.62 -6.86 12.23
CA LYS A 299 12.53 -6.95 11.07
C LYS A 299 12.45 -8.33 10.38
N ILE A 300 12.34 -9.39 11.17
CA ILE A 300 12.17 -10.78 10.67
C ILE A 300 10.78 -10.96 10.04
N LEU A 301 9.74 -10.48 10.71
CA LEU A 301 8.35 -10.68 10.28
C LEU A 301 8.00 -9.92 8.98
N GLY A 302 8.30 -8.62 8.91
CA GLY A 302 7.83 -7.77 7.81
C GLY A 302 8.64 -6.48 7.59
N GLY A 303 9.75 -6.27 8.30
CA GLY A 303 10.55 -5.03 8.22
C GLY A 303 11.62 -5.01 7.12
N GLY A 304 11.63 -5.97 6.21
CA GLY A 304 12.63 -6.09 5.15
C GLY A 304 12.15 -6.89 3.94
N PHE A 305 12.89 -6.83 2.84
CA PHE A 305 12.53 -7.53 1.60
C PHE A 305 12.56 -9.06 1.75
N SER A 306 13.48 -9.59 2.56
CA SER A 306 13.58 -11.03 2.86
C SER A 306 12.78 -11.47 4.09
N SER A 307 11.81 -10.67 4.52
CA SER A 307 10.98 -10.96 5.70
C SER A 307 9.93 -12.04 5.41
N TYR A 308 9.41 -12.68 6.45
CA TYR A 308 8.42 -13.77 6.32
C TYR A 308 7.18 -13.36 5.53
N LEU A 309 6.59 -12.20 5.84
CA LEU A 309 5.43 -11.68 5.13
C LEU A 309 5.72 -11.42 3.65
N ASN A 310 6.85 -10.78 3.36
CA ASN A 310 7.18 -10.43 1.97
C ASN A 310 7.53 -11.68 1.15
N MET A 311 8.31 -12.61 1.70
CA MET A 311 8.64 -13.87 1.03
C MET A 311 7.38 -14.71 0.74
N ASN A 312 6.41 -14.77 1.65
CA ASN A 312 5.18 -15.51 1.43
C ASN A 312 4.25 -14.79 0.43
N LEU A 313 3.85 -13.54 0.71
CA LEU A 313 2.82 -12.87 -0.10
C LEU A 313 3.34 -12.41 -1.47
N ARG A 314 4.61 -12.00 -1.57
CA ARG A 314 5.22 -11.49 -2.82
C ARG A 314 5.93 -12.60 -3.61
N GLU A 315 6.92 -13.26 -3.02
CA GLU A 315 7.77 -14.20 -3.78
C GLU A 315 7.07 -15.53 -4.06
N GLU A 316 6.46 -16.14 -3.05
CA GLU A 316 5.83 -17.46 -3.18
C GLU A 316 4.50 -17.38 -3.93
N HIS A 317 3.66 -16.40 -3.60
CA HIS A 317 2.29 -16.32 -4.11
C HIS A 317 2.03 -15.23 -5.16
N GLY A 318 2.90 -14.23 -5.28
CA GLY A 318 2.71 -13.13 -6.25
C GLY A 318 1.42 -12.33 -6.05
N TYR A 319 0.93 -12.21 -4.81
CA TYR A 319 -0.33 -11.53 -4.48
C TYR A 319 -0.21 -10.00 -4.45
N THR A 320 0.99 -9.50 -4.12
CA THR A 320 1.28 -8.08 -3.92
C THR A 320 2.64 -7.71 -4.49
N TYR A 321 2.86 -6.41 -4.71
CA TYR A 321 4.20 -5.87 -4.95
C TYR A 321 5.09 -5.92 -3.70
N GLY A 322 4.49 -5.84 -2.50
CA GLY A 322 5.22 -5.99 -1.25
C GLY A 322 4.30 -6.04 -0.02
N ALA A 323 4.68 -6.91 0.92
CA ALA A 323 4.03 -7.02 2.22
C ALA A 323 4.96 -6.52 3.33
N ARG A 324 4.41 -5.85 4.33
CA ARG A 324 5.20 -5.22 5.39
C ARG A 324 4.55 -5.38 6.75
N SER A 325 5.35 -5.23 7.80
CA SER A 325 4.86 -5.03 9.17
C SER A 325 5.59 -3.88 9.85
N GLY A 326 4.87 -3.23 10.76
CA GLY A 326 5.38 -2.17 11.61
C GLY A 326 4.87 -2.33 13.03
N VAL A 327 5.69 -1.92 13.98
CA VAL A 327 5.30 -1.76 15.37
C VAL A 327 5.81 -0.41 15.83
N GLY A 328 4.90 0.43 16.29
CA GLY A 328 5.29 1.71 16.85
C GLY A 328 5.66 1.59 18.33
N SER A 329 6.30 2.63 18.84
CA SER A 329 6.56 2.85 20.26
C SER A 329 6.14 4.26 20.61
N ASP A 330 5.47 4.43 21.73
CA ASP A 330 4.89 5.71 22.14
C ASP A 330 4.72 5.77 23.66
N LYS A 331 4.75 6.97 24.26
CA LYS A 331 4.56 7.18 25.71
C LYS A 331 3.16 6.75 26.19
N TYR A 332 2.18 6.80 25.30
CA TYR A 332 0.76 6.57 25.58
C TYR A 332 0.32 5.21 25.04
N VAL A 333 0.31 5.03 23.72
CA VAL A 333 -0.14 3.80 23.07
C VAL A 333 0.31 3.77 21.62
N SER A 334 0.62 2.59 21.10
CA SER A 334 0.93 2.42 19.69
C SER A 334 0.21 1.23 19.08
N ARG A 335 0.55 0.88 17.85
CA ARG A 335 -0.01 -0.29 17.14
C ARG A 335 1.06 -1.12 16.47
N PHE A 336 0.81 -2.42 16.50
CA PHE A 336 1.34 -3.34 15.53
C PHE A 336 0.42 -3.34 14.30
N THR A 337 1.02 -3.33 13.11
CA THR A 337 0.33 -3.48 11.83
C THR A 337 1.09 -4.45 10.93
N ALA A 338 0.37 -5.28 10.17
CA ALA A 338 0.93 -6.18 9.18
C ALA A 338 -0.04 -6.37 8.02
N GLY A 339 0.45 -6.29 6.79
CA GLY A 339 -0.40 -6.49 5.62
C GLY A 339 0.19 -5.96 4.32
N ALA A 340 -0.69 -5.78 3.33
CA ALA A 340 -0.33 -5.42 1.96
C ALA A 340 -1.56 -4.90 1.19
N ALA A 341 -1.31 -4.22 0.07
CA ALA A 341 -2.29 -4.07 -0.99
C ALA A 341 -2.21 -5.27 -1.94
N VAL A 342 -3.32 -5.94 -2.23
CA VAL A 342 -3.39 -7.17 -3.03
C VAL A 342 -4.47 -7.09 -4.10
N ARG A 343 -4.37 -7.90 -5.16
CA ARG A 343 -5.48 -8.06 -6.13
C ARG A 343 -6.74 -8.56 -5.42
N ASN A 344 -7.91 -8.03 -5.79
CA ASN A 344 -9.19 -8.41 -5.18
C ASN A 344 -9.44 -9.93 -5.14
N ALA A 345 -9.03 -10.64 -6.20
CA ALA A 345 -9.23 -12.09 -6.32
C ALA A 345 -8.49 -12.94 -5.27
N VAL A 346 -7.52 -12.37 -4.54
CA VAL A 346 -6.69 -13.09 -3.56
C VAL A 346 -6.77 -12.49 -2.15
N THR A 347 -7.77 -11.63 -1.88
CA THR A 347 -7.89 -10.90 -0.60
C THR A 347 -8.06 -11.84 0.59
N ASP A 348 -8.92 -12.84 0.49
CA ASP A 348 -9.12 -13.89 1.51
C ASP A 348 -7.83 -14.67 1.78
N SER A 349 -7.16 -15.09 0.70
CA SER A 349 -5.92 -15.86 0.77
C SER A 349 -4.81 -15.04 1.42
N ALA A 350 -4.69 -13.75 1.09
CA ALA A 350 -3.72 -12.85 1.70
C ALA A 350 -3.99 -12.60 3.19
N VAL A 351 -5.26 -12.50 3.61
CA VAL A 351 -5.64 -12.44 5.04
C VAL A 351 -5.15 -13.70 5.77
N VAL A 352 -5.43 -14.89 5.22
CA VAL A 352 -5.03 -16.17 5.82
C VAL A 352 -3.50 -16.31 5.87
N GLN A 353 -2.78 -15.99 4.79
CA GLN A 353 -1.32 -16.05 4.76
C GLN A 353 -0.66 -15.03 5.71
N THR A 354 -1.22 -13.83 5.85
CA THR A 354 -0.73 -12.83 6.81
C THR A 354 -0.85 -13.36 8.24
N LEU A 355 -2.01 -13.91 8.61
CA LEU A 355 -2.22 -14.56 9.90
C LEU A 355 -1.27 -15.75 10.13
N LYS A 356 -1.03 -16.55 9.08
CA LYS A 356 -0.12 -17.70 9.12
C LYS A 356 1.30 -17.25 9.49
N GLU A 357 1.87 -16.24 8.83
CA GLU A 357 3.25 -15.80 9.13
C GLU A 357 3.37 -15.14 10.51
N ILE A 358 2.34 -14.46 11.00
CA ILE A 358 2.35 -13.94 12.38
C ILE A 358 2.29 -15.12 13.38
N LYS A 359 1.46 -16.13 13.13
CA LYS A 359 1.43 -17.35 13.97
C LYS A 359 2.76 -18.11 13.91
N ARG A 360 3.40 -18.14 12.74
CA ARG A 360 4.71 -18.77 12.53
C ARG A 360 5.76 -18.18 13.45
N ILE A 361 5.96 -16.86 13.45
CA ILE A 361 6.97 -16.21 14.30
C ILE A 361 6.67 -16.33 15.81
N LYS A 362 5.40 -16.56 16.18
CA LYS A 362 4.98 -16.80 17.57
C LYS A 362 5.25 -18.23 18.04
N ASN A 363 5.08 -19.22 17.16
CA ASN A 363 5.00 -20.63 17.56
C ASN A 363 6.26 -21.42 17.18
N GLU A 364 6.82 -21.14 16.00
CA GLU A 364 8.01 -21.80 15.49
C GLU A 364 9.27 -21.09 15.94
N ASP A 365 10.33 -21.85 16.17
CA ASP A 365 11.63 -21.28 16.50
C ASP A 365 12.28 -20.75 15.22
N ILE A 366 12.76 -19.51 15.26
CA ILE A 366 13.43 -18.90 14.13
C ILE A 366 14.80 -19.57 13.87
N SER A 367 15.24 -19.54 12.62
CA SER A 367 16.58 -20.01 12.28
C SER A 367 17.66 -19.06 12.80
N ASP A 368 18.86 -19.58 13.10
CA ASP A 368 20.03 -18.73 13.46
C ASP A 368 20.35 -17.74 12.35
N LYS A 369 20.15 -18.16 11.10
CA LYS A 369 20.36 -17.34 9.91
C LYS A 369 19.40 -16.15 9.87
N ASP A 370 18.11 -16.35 10.17
CA ASP A 370 17.14 -15.25 10.17
C ASP A 370 17.46 -14.21 11.24
N LEU A 371 17.80 -14.66 12.46
CA LEU A 371 18.21 -13.77 13.54
C LEU A 371 19.49 -13.00 13.20
N ALA A 372 20.51 -13.71 12.69
CA ALA A 372 21.78 -13.11 12.30
C ALA A 372 21.59 -12.08 11.18
N ASN A 373 20.78 -12.40 10.17
CA ASN A 373 20.48 -11.48 9.08
C ASN A 373 19.71 -10.24 9.56
N ALA A 374 18.70 -10.43 10.42
CA ALA A 374 17.94 -9.31 10.97
C ALA A 374 18.83 -8.38 11.79
N LYS A 375 19.69 -8.93 12.68
CA LYS A 375 20.68 -8.15 13.43
C LYS A 375 21.65 -7.43 12.51
N ALA A 376 22.28 -8.13 11.57
CA ALA A 376 23.24 -7.53 10.64
C ALA A 376 22.62 -6.41 9.81
N LYS A 377 21.40 -6.62 9.29
CA LYS A 377 20.67 -5.59 8.53
C LYS A 377 20.34 -4.38 9.40
N TYR A 378 19.87 -4.61 10.62
CA TYR A 378 19.51 -3.54 11.53
C TYR A 378 20.74 -2.73 11.98
N VAL A 379 21.84 -3.40 12.32
CA VAL A 379 23.13 -2.75 12.62
C VAL A 379 23.62 -1.94 11.42
N GLY A 380 23.55 -2.49 10.20
CA GLY A 380 23.92 -1.77 8.98
C GLY A 380 23.05 -0.52 8.75
N ASP A 381 21.73 -0.65 8.91
CA ASP A 381 20.78 0.46 8.80
C ASP A 381 21.08 1.56 9.83
N PHE A 382 21.43 1.18 11.06
CA PHE A 382 21.80 2.11 12.13
C PHE A 382 23.11 2.85 11.83
N VAL A 383 24.15 2.14 11.39
CA VAL A 383 25.45 2.75 11.06
C VAL A 383 25.31 3.72 9.87
N LEU A 384 24.58 3.33 8.82
CA LEU A 384 24.31 4.21 7.68
C LEU A 384 23.53 5.46 8.10
N ALA A 385 22.58 5.33 9.04
CA ALA A 385 21.83 6.49 9.53
C ALA A 385 22.72 7.52 10.24
N LEU A 386 23.82 7.09 10.87
CA LEU A 386 24.74 7.96 11.61
C LEU A 386 25.66 8.80 10.72
N GLU A 387 25.73 8.50 9.42
CA GLU A 387 26.40 9.38 8.46
C GLU A 387 25.73 10.76 8.37
N ARG A 388 24.48 10.86 8.81
CA ARG A 388 23.71 12.11 8.88
C ARG A 388 23.81 12.73 10.28
N PRO A 389 24.37 13.94 10.43
CA PRO A 389 24.42 14.64 11.72
C PRO A 389 23.05 14.90 12.34
N GLN A 390 22.00 15.01 11.51
CA GLN A 390 20.60 15.06 11.95
C GLN A 390 20.19 13.88 12.84
N THR A 391 20.76 12.70 12.60
CA THR A 391 20.48 11.50 13.39
C THR A 391 21.01 11.63 14.81
N ILE A 392 22.18 12.24 15.00
CA ILE A 392 22.83 12.38 16.32
C ILE A 392 22.00 13.30 17.22
N ALA A 393 21.62 14.47 16.71
CA ALA A 393 20.81 15.40 17.49
C ALA A 393 19.41 14.84 17.78
N ARG A 394 18.81 14.09 16.83
CA ARG A 394 17.55 13.37 17.07
C ARG A 394 17.70 12.32 18.18
N TYR A 395 18.84 11.66 18.29
CA TYR A 395 19.11 10.71 19.38
C TYR A 395 19.21 11.41 20.73
N ALA A 396 19.92 12.52 20.82
CA ALA A 396 19.95 13.34 22.03
C ALA A 396 18.56 13.86 22.41
N LEU A 397 17.78 14.30 21.42
CA LEU A 397 16.40 14.72 21.63
C LEU A 397 15.52 13.55 22.12
N ASN A 398 15.64 12.38 21.51
CA ASN A 398 14.87 11.18 21.90
C ASN A 398 15.19 10.75 23.33
N ILE A 399 16.46 10.85 23.78
CA ILE A 399 16.84 10.59 25.17
C ILE A 399 16.02 11.45 26.11
N LYS A 400 15.93 12.76 25.83
CA LYS A 400 15.21 13.71 26.67
C LYS A 400 13.69 13.54 26.60
N ILE A 401 13.15 13.41 25.38
CA ILE A 401 11.71 13.31 25.19
C ILE A 401 11.18 12.01 25.78
N ASN A 402 11.89 10.88 25.66
CA ASN A 402 11.41 9.57 26.11
C ASN A 402 11.98 9.13 27.47
N ASP A 403 12.62 10.04 28.21
CA ASP A 403 13.26 9.78 29.50
C ASP A 403 14.17 8.53 29.47
N LEU A 404 15.00 8.43 28.43
CA LEU A 404 15.90 7.29 28.24
C LEU A 404 17.18 7.45 29.07
N PRO A 405 17.86 6.35 29.42
CA PRO A 405 19.22 6.41 29.94
C PRO A 405 20.17 7.18 29.00
N GLU A 406 21.10 7.96 29.54
CA GLU A 406 22.07 8.73 28.73
C GLU A 406 22.92 7.82 27.82
N ASP A 407 23.18 6.59 28.26
CA ASP A 407 23.94 5.57 27.53
C ASP A 407 23.08 4.71 26.58
N PHE A 408 21.79 5.04 26.40
CA PHE A 408 20.86 4.23 25.61
C PHE A 408 21.37 3.95 24.21
N TYR A 409 21.84 4.98 23.51
CA TYR A 409 22.37 4.84 22.15
C TYR A 409 23.81 4.29 22.12
N ALA A 410 24.60 4.51 23.18
CA ALA A 410 25.95 3.96 23.31
C ALA A 410 25.93 2.42 23.48
N THR A 411 24.93 1.91 24.20
CA THR A 411 24.72 0.47 24.44
C THR A 411 23.77 -0.19 23.42
N TYR A 412 23.27 0.57 22.45
CA TYR A 412 22.21 0.16 21.54
C TYR A 412 22.59 -1.06 20.68
N LEU A 413 23.77 -1.02 20.04
CA LEU A 413 24.24 -2.12 19.21
C LEU A 413 24.57 -3.38 20.03
N GLU A 414 25.06 -3.20 21.25
CA GLU A 414 25.31 -4.31 22.18
C GLU A 414 23.99 -5.01 22.54
N LYS A 415 22.98 -4.23 22.94
CA LYS A 415 21.65 -4.74 23.26
C LYS A 415 20.97 -5.42 22.07
N ILE A 416 21.10 -4.86 20.86
CA ILE A 416 20.62 -5.50 19.61
C ILE A 416 21.32 -6.85 19.36
N ASN A 417 22.64 -6.91 19.56
CA ASN A 417 23.39 -8.14 19.37
C ASN A 417 23.09 -9.20 20.45
N ALA A 418 22.66 -8.77 21.64
CA ALA A 418 22.25 -9.65 22.73
C ALA A 418 20.89 -10.32 22.54
N VAL A 419 20.02 -9.81 21.65
CA VAL A 419 18.67 -10.37 21.41
C VAL A 419 18.74 -11.87 21.06
N THR A 420 18.02 -12.70 21.79
CA THR A 420 18.02 -14.16 21.59
C THR A 420 16.82 -14.64 20.75
N LYS A 421 16.78 -15.92 20.38
CA LYS A 421 15.59 -16.50 19.71
C LYS A 421 14.40 -16.57 20.66
N GLU A 422 14.68 -16.84 21.92
CA GLU A 422 13.73 -16.89 23.01
C GLU A 422 13.08 -15.52 23.22
N ASP A 423 13.87 -14.44 23.14
CA ASP A 423 13.36 -13.07 23.15
C ASP A 423 12.40 -12.82 21.98
N VAL A 424 12.80 -13.21 20.75
CA VAL A 424 11.93 -13.06 19.57
C VAL A 424 10.58 -13.74 19.77
N LYS A 425 10.60 -15.00 20.21
CA LYS A 425 9.38 -15.77 20.47
C LYS A 425 8.54 -15.12 21.57
N ARG A 426 9.17 -14.71 22.68
CA ARG A 426 8.49 -14.06 23.81
C ARG A 426 7.81 -12.76 23.38
N VAL A 427 8.54 -11.85 22.73
CA VAL A 427 7.98 -10.55 22.33
C VAL A 427 6.97 -10.68 21.19
N ALA A 428 7.13 -11.64 20.27
CA ALA A 428 6.10 -11.95 19.28
C ALA A 428 4.77 -12.34 19.96
N ASN A 429 4.81 -13.19 20.99
CA ASN A 429 3.62 -13.57 21.76
C ASN A 429 3.04 -12.42 22.61
N THR A 430 3.90 -11.53 23.12
CA THR A 430 3.46 -10.36 23.89
C THR A 430 2.80 -9.30 23.00
N TYR A 431 3.40 -8.96 21.86
CA TYR A 431 3.04 -7.75 21.10
C TYR A 431 2.29 -8.01 19.79
N PHE A 432 2.46 -9.17 19.14
CA PHE A 432 1.83 -9.45 17.84
C PHE A 432 0.63 -10.38 18.04
N LYS A 433 -0.52 -9.79 18.37
CA LYS A 433 -1.72 -10.56 18.73
C LYS A 433 -2.38 -11.13 17.47
N THR A 434 -2.73 -12.41 17.47
CA THR A 434 -3.48 -13.09 16.38
C THR A 434 -4.83 -13.61 16.82
N GLU A 435 -5.10 -13.59 18.12
CA GLU A 435 -6.33 -14.03 18.76
C GLU A 435 -7.28 -12.85 19.03
N ASN A 436 -6.73 -11.63 19.09
CA ASN A 436 -7.41 -10.38 19.45
C ASN A 436 -7.14 -9.27 18.43
N ALA A 437 -6.95 -9.62 17.16
CA ALA A 437 -6.58 -8.68 16.11
C ALA A 437 -7.79 -8.16 15.32
N ARG A 438 -7.71 -6.89 14.91
CA ARG A 438 -8.59 -6.35 13.88
C ARG A 438 -7.93 -6.57 12.52
N ILE A 439 -8.64 -7.16 11.56
CA ILE A 439 -8.19 -7.27 10.18
C ILE A 439 -8.98 -6.25 9.38
N VAL A 440 -8.42 -5.06 9.20
CA VAL A 440 -9.04 -3.99 8.41
C VAL A 440 -8.87 -4.36 6.94
N VAL A 441 -9.98 -4.51 6.23
CA VAL A 441 -10.00 -4.80 4.80
C VAL A 441 -10.82 -3.72 4.10
N VAL A 442 -10.16 -2.95 3.24
CA VAL A 442 -10.81 -1.96 2.37
C VAL A 442 -10.69 -2.47 0.95
N GLY A 443 -11.82 -2.71 0.29
CA GLY A 443 -11.83 -3.28 -1.06
C GLY A 443 -13.22 -3.25 -1.69
N LYS A 444 -13.32 -3.68 -2.96
CA LYS A 444 -14.59 -3.74 -3.68
C LYS A 444 -15.38 -4.95 -3.20
N GLY A 445 -16.39 -4.71 -2.38
CA GLY A 445 -17.09 -5.77 -1.64
C GLY A 445 -17.79 -6.80 -2.51
N SER A 446 -18.29 -6.39 -3.69
CA SER A 446 -18.82 -7.33 -4.69
C SER A 446 -17.82 -8.41 -5.11
N ASP A 447 -16.53 -8.09 -5.10
CA ASP A 447 -15.47 -8.97 -5.58
C ASP A 447 -14.89 -9.82 -4.43
N VAL A 448 -14.81 -9.26 -3.22
CA VAL A 448 -13.99 -9.84 -2.14
C VAL A 448 -14.79 -10.44 -0.99
N LEU A 449 -15.99 -9.91 -0.70
CA LEU A 449 -16.75 -10.31 0.47
C LEU A 449 -17.15 -11.80 0.44
N PRO A 450 -17.62 -12.37 -0.70
CA PRO A 450 -17.99 -13.79 -0.75
C PRO A 450 -16.86 -14.76 -0.40
N ASN A 451 -15.60 -14.43 -0.72
CA ASN A 451 -14.46 -15.26 -0.37
C ASN A 451 -13.96 -15.00 1.06
N LEU A 452 -14.05 -13.76 1.55
CA LEU A 452 -13.74 -13.45 2.94
C LEU A 452 -14.66 -14.20 3.91
N GLU A 453 -15.93 -14.36 3.58
CA GLU A 453 -16.90 -15.12 4.39
C GLU A 453 -16.51 -16.59 4.54
N LYS A 454 -15.89 -17.18 3.50
CA LYS A 454 -15.42 -18.58 3.52
C LYS A 454 -14.23 -18.79 4.46
N THR A 455 -13.55 -17.73 4.91
CA THR A 455 -12.45 -17.86 5.88
C THR A 455 -12.92 -18.29 7.27
N GLY A 456 -14.21 -18.11 7.58
CA GLY A 456 -14.77 -18.36 8.91
C GLY A 456 -14.40 -17.32 9.97
N ILE A 457 -13.66 -16.26 9.59
CA ILE A 457 -13.37 -15.13 10.49
C ILE A 457 -14.61 -14.23 10.54
N PRO A 458 -15.14 -13.88 11.73
CA PRO A 458 -16.30 -13.02 11.84
C PRO A 458 -16.06 -11.66 11.17
N ILE A 459 -17.02 -11.20 10.36
CA ILE A 459 -16.93 -9.93 9.64
C ILE A 459 -17.86 -8.90 10.28
N LYS A 460 -17.33 -7.70 10.54
CA LYS A 460 -18.08 -6.50 10.90
C LYS A 460 -17.89 -5.45 9.82
N TYR A 461 -18.93 -4.67 9.56
CA TYR A 461 -18.98 -3.74 8.44
C TYR A 461 -18.93 -2.29 8.94
N PHE A 462 -18.17 -1.46 8.23
CA PHE A 462 -18.01 -0.05 8.56
C PHE A 462 -18.07 0.79 7.29
N ASP A 463 -18.54 2.03 7.43
CA ASP A 463 -18.39 3.05 6.39
C ASP A 463 -16.93 3.58 6.30
N THR A 464 -16.70 4.52 5.39
CA THR A 464 -15.38 5.16 5.18
C THR A 464 -14.96 6.10 6.31
N TYR A 465 -15.79 6.26 7.35
CA TYR A 465 -15.59 7.08 8.54
C TYR A 465 -15.60 6.25 9.84
N ALA A 466 -15.50 4.92 9.73
CA ALA A 466 -15.45 3.98 10.84
C ALA A 466 -16.73 3.86 11.67
N ASN A 467 -17.88 4.29 11.14
CA ASN A 467 -19.17 4.04 11.76
C ASN A 467 -19.63 2.62 11.42
N PRO A 468 -20.18 1.86 12.39
CA PRO A 468 -20.77 0.55 12.11
C PRO A 468 -21.94 0.68 11.12
N VAL A 469 -21.96 -0.20 10.12
CA VAL A 469 -23.07 -0.31 9.16
C VAL A 469 -23.52 -1.77 9.06
N GLU A 470 -24.66 -2.00 8.42
CA GLU A 470 -25.10 -3.35 8.07
C GLU A 470 -24.22 -3.94 6.95
N LYS A 471 -24.33 -5.25 6.75
CA LYS A 471 -23.64 -5.94 5.64
C LYS A 471 -24.05 -5.27 4.31
N PRO A 472 -23.10 -4.83 3.48
CA PRO A 472 -23.43 -4.32 2.15
C PRO A 472 -24.12 -5.39 1.32
N GLU A 473 -25.30 -5.06 0.78
CA GLU A 473 -26.01 -5.90 -0.17
C GLU A 473 -25.62 -5.51 -1.60
N PHE A 474 -24.96 -6.42 -2.29
CA PHE A 474 -24.56 -6.23 -3.70
C PHE A 474 -25.62 -6.75 -4.68
N THR A 475 -26.67 -7.39 -4.16
CA THR A 475 -27.77 -7.95 -4.94
C THR A 475 -29.01 -7.07 -4.81
N LYS A 476 -29.62 -6.75 -5.94
CA LYS A 476 -30.93 -6.10 -6.02
C LYS A 476 -32.03 -7.15 -6.05
N PRO A 477 -33.25 -6.83 -5.57
CA PRO A 477 -34.40 -7.71 -5.74
C PRO A 477 -34.65 -7.96 -7.22
N ILE A 478 -34.81 -9.24 -7.59
CA ILE A 478 -35.17 -9.63 -8.95
C ILE A 478 -36.60 -9.14 -9.21
N PRO A 479 -36.85 -8.37 -10.29
CA PRO A 479 -38.20 -7.92 -10.62
C PRO A 479 -39.17 -9.10 -10.81
N ASN A 480 -40.42 -8.92 -10.37
CA ASN A 480 -41.45 -9.96 -10.48
C ASN A 480 -41.59 -10.45 -11.93
N GLY A 481 -41.58 -11.77 -12.10
CA GLY A 481 -41.74 -12.43 -13.41
C GLY A 481 -40.43 -12.64 -14.18
N VAL A 482 -39.29 -12.12 -13.71
CA VAL A 482 -37.99 -12.42 -14.32
C VAL A 482 -37.52 -13.80 -13.88
N THR A 483 -37.22 -14.66 -14.85
CA THR A 483 -36.73 -16.04 -14.65
C THR A 483 -35.43 -16.25 -15.41
N ALA A 484 -34.67 -17.31 -15.10
CA ALA A 484 -33.48 -17.65 -15.87
C ALA A 484 -33.78 -17.78 -17.36
N LYS A 485 -34.93 -18.39 -17.69
CA LYS A 485 -35.40 -18.53 -19.06
C LYS A 485 -35.69 -17.18 -19.72
N SER A 486 -36.41 -16.28 -19.05
CA SER A 486 -36.71 -14.96 -19.64
C SER A 486 -35.45 -14.13 -19.87
N VAL A 487 -34.44 -14.25 -19.01
CA VAL A 487 -33.14 -13.58 -19.19
C VAL A 487 -32.42 -14.11 -20.44
N ILE A 488 -32.40 -15.43 -20.64
CA ILE A 488 -31.82 -16.04 -21.85
C ILE A 488 -32.60 -15.64 -23.11
N ASP A 489 -33.93 -15.66 -23.06
CA ASP A 489 -34.78 -15.25 -24.19
C ASP A 489 -34.57 -13.77 -24.55
N ASN A 490 -34.37 -12.90 -23.54
CA ASN A 490 -34.01 -11.50 -23.74
C ASN A 490 -32.63 -11.35 -24.38
N TYR A 491 -31.63 -12.13 -23.96
CA TYR A 491 -30.31 -12.15 -24.61
C TYR A 491 -30.43 -12.53 -26.09
N ILE A 492 -31.13 -13.63 -26.39
CA ILE A 492 -31.35 -14.09 -27.77
C ILE A 492 -32.02 -13.00 -28.61
N SER A 493 -32.99 -12.28 -28.04
CA SER A 493 -33.63 -11.15 -28.71
C SER A 493 -32.65 -9.99 -28.94
N ALA A 494 -31.86 -9.63 -27.92
CA ALA A 494 -30.91 -8.52 -27.96
C ALA A 494 -29.77 -8.75 -28.97
N ILE A 495 -29.32 -9.99 -29.15
CA ILE A 495 -28.29 -10.30 -30.15
C ILE A 495 -28.80 -10.30 -31.58
N GLY A 496 -30.10 -10.08 -31.84
CA GLY A 496 -30.65 -10.06 -33.21
C GLY A 496 -31.70 -11.14 -33.48
N GLY A 497 -32.11 -11.90 -32.46
CA GLY A 497 -33.16 -12.90 -32.55
C GLY A 497 -32.67 -14.31 -32.91
N LYS A 498 -33.47 -15.32 -32.52
CA LYS A 498 -33.16 -16.74 -32.70
C LYS A 498 -32.87 -17.11 -34.15
N ASP A 499 -33.71 -16.64 -35.07
CA ASP A 499 -33.62 -17.02 -36.49
C ASP A 499 -32.32 -16.51 -37.12
N ASN A 500 -31.97 -15.23 -36.91
CA ASN A 500 -30.72 -14.65 -37.40
C ASN A 500 -29.50 -15.32 -36.77
N ALA A 501 -29.53 -15.56 -35.46
CA ALA A 501 -28.42 -16.20 -34.76
C ALA A 501 -28.21 -17.66 -35.23
N MET A 502 -29.28 -18.40 -35.53
CA MET A 502 -29.19 -19.76 -36.08
C MET A 502 -28.66 -19.82 -37.51
N LEU A 503 -28.72 -18.73 -38.28
CA LEU A 503 -28.12 -18.64 -39.61
C LEU A 503 -26.58 -18.52 -39.56
N VAL A 504 -26.01 -18.12 -38.43
CA VAL A 504 -24.55 -18.06 -38.24
C VAL A 504 -24.02 -19.49 -38.04
N LYS A 505 -23.35 -20.02 -39.06
CA LYS A 505 -22.74 -21.36 -39.03
C LYS A 505 -21.23 -21.29 -38.79
N THR A 506 -20.59 -20.25 -39.31
CA THR A 506 -19.15 -20.01 -39.09
C THR A 506 -18.87 -18.54 -38.80
N THR A 507 -17.81 -18.30 -38.04
CA THR A 507 -17.23 -16.97 -37.87
C THR A 507 -15.72 -17.00 -38.05
N HIS A 508 -15.19 -15.91 -38.61
CA HIS A 508 -13.77 -15.62 -38.69
C HIS A 508 -13.52 -14.22 -38.12
N SER A 509 -12.71 -14.14 -37.07
CA SER A 509 -12.40 -12.90 -36.38
C SER A 509 -10.90 -12.66 -36.31
N SER A 510 -10.51 -11.41 -36.49
CA SER A 510 -9.15 -10.95 -36.23
C SER A 510 -9.14 -10.03 -35.01
N ALA A 511 -8.13 -10.14 -34.16
CA ALA A 511 -8.02 -9.33 -32.94
C ALA A 511 -6.58 -8.91 -32.65
N ASP A 512 -6.43 -7.69 -32.14
CA ASP A 512 -5.21 -7.26 -31.48
C ASP A 512 -5.25 -7.71 -30.01
N VAL A 513 -4.22 -8.42 -29.59
CA VAL A 513 -4.15 -9.05 -28.26
C VAL A 513 -3.14 -8.31 -27.40
N THR A 514 -3.54 -8.01 -26.16
CA THR A 514 -2.64 -7.48 -25.13
C THR A 514 -2.56 -8.49 -24.00
N ILE A 515 -1.35 -8.88 -23.63
CA ILE A 515 -1.09 -9.75 -22.48
C ILE A 515 -0.41 -8.89 -21.42
N GLU A 516 -1.05 -8.73 -20.27
CA GLU A 516 -0.54 -7.87 -19.21
C GLU A 516 0.84 -8.35 -18.72
N GLY A 517 1.85 -7.48 -18.77
CA GLY A 517 3.23 -7.80 -18.41
C GLY A 517 4.10 -8.36 -19.55
N ALA A 518 3.55 -8.63 -20.74
CA ALA A 518 4.32 -9.03 -21.91
C ALA A 518 4.81 -7.81 -22.73
N PRO A 519 6.05 -7.81 -23.26
CA PRO A 519 6.57 -6.70 -24.05
C PRO A 519 6.10 -6.71 -25.52
N PHE A 520 5.27 -7.68 -25.91
CA PHE A 520 4.81 -7.89 -27.28
C PHE A 520 3.28 -7.89 -27.36
N ALA A 521 2.75 -7.40 -28.48
CA ALA A 521 1.32 -7.35 -28.79
C ALA A 521 1.00 -8.31 -29.95
N PRO A 522 0.61 -9.56 -29.68
CA PRO A 522 0.28 -10.51 -30.74
C PRO A 522 -1.03 -10.16 -31.42
N LYS A 523 -1.22 -10.68 -32.64
CA LYS A 523 -2.49 -10.70 -33.35
C LYS A 523 -3.07 -12.11 -33.32
N ALA A 524 -4.38 -12.21 -33.08
CA ALA A 524 -5.10 -13.47 -33.09
C ALA A 524 -5.99 -13.57 -34.35
N ASP A 525 -5.97 -14.75 -34.95
CA ASP A 525 -6.90 -15.20 -35.97
C ASP A 525 -7.76 -16.31 -35.36
N ILE A 526 -9.07 -16.06 -35.23
CA ILE A 526 -10.00 -16.93 -34.51
C ILE A 526 -11.09 -17.38 -35.48
N LYS A 527 -11.26 -18.69 -35.61
CA LYS A 527 -12.30 -19.29 -36.45
C LYS A 527 -13.16 -20.22 -35.61
N GLN A 528 -14.46 -20.15 -35.79
CA GLN A 528 -15.41 -21.03 -35.11
C GLN A 528 -16.41 -21.58 -36.12
N MET A 529 -16.80 -22.84 -35.95
CA MET A 529 -17.88 -23.47 -36.70
C MET A 529 -18.79 -24.22 -35.74
N ALA A 530 -20.09 -23.96 -35.84
CA ALA A 530 -21.08 -24.64 -35.04
C ALA A 530 -21.11 -26.15 -35.37
N PRO A 531 -21.37 -27.04 -34.39
CA PRO A 531 -21.74 -26.70 -33.01
C PRO A 531 -20.54 -26.55 -32.05
N ASN A 532 -19.35 -27.03 -32.39
CA ASN A 532 -18.26 -27.13 -31.41
C ASN A 532 -16.82 -27.06 -31.99
N LYS A 533 -16.62 -26.67 -33.25
CA LYS A 533 -15.27 -26.56 -33.83
C LYS A 533 -14.68 -25.19 -33.58
N GLU A 534 -13.39 -25.15 -33.26
CA GLU A 534 -12.68 -23.92 -32.90
C GLU A 534 -11.22 -23.99 -33.35
N SER A 535 -10.74 -22.88 -33.91
CA SER A 535 -9.36 -22.66 -34.29
C SER A 535 -8.94 -21.29 -33.80
N MET A 536 -7.74 -21.20 -33.21
CA MET A 536 -7.12 -19.95 -32.83
C MET A 536 -5.64 -20.00 -33.16
N GLU A 537 -5.16 -19.00 -33.89
CA GLU A 537 -3.73 -18.82 -34.16
C GLU A 537 -3.30 -17.45 -33.65
N MET A 538 -2.20 -17.40 -32.89
CA MET A 538 -1.59 -16.15 -32.44
C MET A 538 -0.26 -15.94 -33.12
N SER A 539 -0.04 -14.75 -33.66
CA SER A 539 1.16 -14.38 -34.39
C SER A 539 1.76 -13.08 -33.85
N ILE A 540 3.08 -12.96 -33.95
CA ILE A 540 3.81 -11.73 -33.66
C ILE A 540 4.49 -11.26 -34.95
N GLU A 541 4.38 -9.97 -35.24
CA GLU A 541 5.04 -9.37 -36.39
C GLU A 541 6.56 -9.63 -36.36
N GLY A 542 7.10 -10.19 -37.43
CA GLY A 542 8.52 -10.58 -37.53
C GLY A 542 8.88 -11.95 -36.92
N MET A 543 8.04 -12.56 -36.08
CA MET A 543 8.27 -13.90 -35.50
C MET A 543 7.33 -14.99 -36.04
N GLY A 544 6.26 -14.62 -36.75
CA GLY A 544 5.28 -15.56 -37.28
C GLY A 544 4.33 -16.11 -36.21
N VAL A 545 3.75 -17.28 -36.46
CA VAL A 545 2.78 -17.91 -35.54
C VAL A 545 3.50 -18.51 -34.33
N ILE A 546 3.14 -18.04 -33.14
CA ILE A 546 3.76 -18.45 -31.87
C ILE A 546 2.90 -19.46 -31.09
N MET A 547 1.60 -19.49 -31.37
CA MET A 547 0.64 -20.39 -30.75
C MET A 547 -0.43 -20.79 -31.76
N LYS A 548 -0.79 -22.07 -31.78
CA LYS A 548 -1.98 -22.58 -32.48
C LYS A 548 -2.79 -23.44 -31.54
N GLN A 549 -4.10 -23.33 -31.64
CA GLN A 549 -5.04 -24.24 -31.04
C GLN A 549 -6.05 -24.62 -32.09
N LYS A 550 -6.22 -25.94 -32.32
CA LYS A 550 -7.12 -26.48 -33.32
C LYS A 550 -7.97 -27.57 -32.68
N PHE A 551 -9.28 -27.54 -32.94
CA PHE A 551 -10.21 -28.56 -32.48
C PHE A 551 -11.29 -28.77 -33.53
N ASN A 552 -11.37 -29.99 -34.07
CA ASN A 552 -12.24 -30.36 -35.18
C ASN A 552 -13.63 -30.86 -34.74
N GLY A 553 -13.94 -30.81 -33.45
CA GLY A 553 -15.18 -31.30 -32.87
C GLY A 553 -15.03 -32.61 -32.10
N GLU A 554 -13.99 -33.40 -32.42
CA GLU A 554 -13.73 -34.70 -31.78
C GLU A 554 -12.34 -34.80 -31.18
N THR A 555 -11.33 -34.24 -31.86
CA THR A 555 -9.92 -34.24 -31.45
C THR A 555 -9.33 -32.86 -31.68
N GLY A 556 -8.22 -32.56 -31.02
CA GLY A 556 -7.55 -31.28 -31.19
C GLY A 556 -6.15 -31.28 -30.63
N TYR A 557 -5.47 -30.15 -30.78
CA TYR A 557 -4.12 -29.95 -30.27
C TYR A 557 -3.88 -28.49 -29.90
N ILE A 558 -2.89 -28.28 -29.03
CA ILE A 558 -2.25 -26.99 -28.82
C ILE A 558 -0.81 -27.09 -29.28
N GLU A 559 -0.38 -26.13 -30.07
CA GLU A 559 1.01 -25.99 -30.49
C GLU A 559 1.55 -24.66 -29.98
N GLN A 560 2.65 -24.69 -29.23
CA GLN A 560 3.28 -23.51 -28.68
C GLN A 560 4.77 -23.53 -29.02
N GLN A 561 5.25 -22.47 -29.67
CA GLN A 561 6.66 -22.37 -30.10
C GLN A 561 7.15 -23.59 -30.89
N GLY A 562 6.28 -24.14 -31.75
CA GLY A 562 6.55 -25.31 -32.58
C GLY A 562 6.41 -26.67 -31.88
N GLN A 563 6.12 -26.72 -30.59
CA GLN A 563 5.83 -27.97 -29.88
C GLN A 563 4.33 -28.25 -29.90
N LYS A 564 3.94 -29.29 -30.64
CA LYS A 564 2.55 -29.75 -30.80
C LYS A 564 2.20 -30.77 -29.72
N MET A 565 1.18 -30.49 -28.92
CA MET A 565 0.64 -31.34 -27.87
C MET A 565 -0.82 -31.70 -28.18
N PRO A 566 -1.18 -32.99 -28.27
CA PRO A 566 -2.58 -33.40 -28.45
C PRO A 566 -3.42 -33.06 -27.21
N MET A 567 -4.70 -32.75 -27.42
CA MET A 567 -5.66 -32.61 -26.33
C MET A 567 -6.10 -34.00 -25.86
N GLU A 568 -5.89 -34.32 -24.59
CA GLU A 568 -6.24 -35.62 -24.00
C GLU A 568 -6.96 -35.46 -22.65
N GLY A 569 -7.62 -36.52 -22.19
CA GLY A 569 -8.30 -36.59 -20.89
C GLY A 569 -9.31 -35.47 -20.65
N GLU A 570 -9.28 -34.89 -19.45
CA GLU A 570 -10.22 -33.85 -19.00
C GLU A 570 -10.23 -32.62 -19.92
N MET A 571 -9.08 -32.26 -20.51
CA MET A 571 -8.99 -31.15 -21.45
C MET A 571 -9.78 -31.40 -22.74
N LEU A 572 -9.71 -32.62 -23.28
CA LEU A 572 -10.48 -33.03 -24.45
C LEU A 572 -11.98 -33.07 -24.13
N ASP A 573 -12.36 -33.59 -22.96
CA ASP A 573 -13.75 -33.65 -22.52
C ASP A 573 -14.36 -32.26 -22.31
N ILE A 574 -13.57 -31.31 -21.80
CA ILE A 574 -13.96 -29.91 -21.71
C ILE A 574 -14.22 -29.36 -23.12
N GLN A 575 -13.30 -29.55 -24.06
CA GLN A 575 -13.43 -29.00 -25.41
C GLN A 575 -14.62 -29.61 -26.18
N LYS A 576 -14.84 -30.93 -26.07
CA LYS A 576 -16.02 -31.62 -26.64
C LYS A 576 -17.34 -31.09 -26.08
N SER A 577 -17.36 -30.72 -24.80
CA SER A 577 -18.56 -30.18 -24.14
C SER A 577 -18.86 -28.72 -24.47
N LYS A 578 -17.93 -27.99 -25.12
CA LYS A 578 -18.17 -26.61 -25.53
C LYS A 578 -19.13 -26.56 -26.72
N ILE A 579 -20.03 -25.59 -26.67
CA ILE A 579 -20.86 -25.19 -27.81
C ILE A 579 -20.33 -23.83 -28.27
N THR A 580 -19.86 -23.75 -29.51
CA THR A 580 -19.41 -22.52 -30.15
C THR A 580 -20.62 -21.79 -30.74
N LEU A 581 -20.52 -20.46 -30.89
CA LEU A 581 -21.54 -19.60 -31.48
C LEU A 581 -22.91 -19.68 -30.78
N PHE A 582 -23.16 -18.73 -29.86
CA PHE A 582 -24.45 -18.57 -29.16
C PHE A 582 -24.94 -19.85 -28.46
N PRO A 583 -24.18 -20.38 -27.48
CA PRO A 583 -24.54 -21.61 -26.77
C PRO A 583 -25.94 -21.57 -26.13
N GLU A 584 -26.44 -20.38 -25.81
CA GLU A 584 -27.79 -20.13 -25.31
C GLU A 584 -28.90 -20.68 -26.22
N LEU A 585 -28.66 -20.78 -27.53
CA LEU A 585 -29.62 -21.34 -28.50
C LEU A 585 -29.83 -22.85 -28.33
N TYR A 586 -28.90 -23.52 -27.65
CA TYR A 586 -28.83 -24.97 -27.50
C TYR A 586 -29.13 -25.44 -26.07
N TYR A 587 -29.57 -24.54 -25.18
CA TYR A 587 -30.00 -24.93 -23.85
C TYR A 587 -31.36 -25.63 -23.91
N ASP A 588 -31.31 -26.95 -23.96
CA ASP A 588 -32.45 -27.85 -23.84
C ASP A 588 -32.65 -28.31 -22.38
N ASN A 589 -33.53 -29.29 -22.17
CA ASN A 589 -33.84 -29.83 -20.85
C ASN A 589 -32.66 -30.55 -20.17
N SER A 590 -31.53 -30.78 -20.85
CA SER A 590 -30.31 -31.31 -20.23
C SER A 590 -29.55 -30.26 -19.41
N PHE A 591 -29.84 -28.97 -19.61
CA PHE A 591 -29.25 -27.88 -18.85
C PHE A 591 -30.14 -27.48 -17.67
N LYS A 592 -29.55 -27.37 -16.48
CA LYS A 592 -30.22 -26.75 -15.32
C LYS A 592 -29.87 -25.27 -15.29
N LEU A 593 -30.89 -24.43 -15.50
CA LEU A 593 -30.78 -22.98 -15.46
C LEU A 593 -31.37 -22.45 -14.16
N SER A 594 -30.62 -21.62 -13.44
CA SER A 594 -31.05 -20.97 -12.21
C SER A 594 -30.74 -19.47 -12.29
N LEU A 595 -31.68 -18.61 -11.91
CA LEU A 595 -31.46 -17.18 -11.78
C LEU A 595 -31.06 -16.93 -10.32
N GLU A 596 -29.78 -16.63 -10.11
CA GLU A 596 -29.20 -16.52 -8.77
C GLU A 596 -29.44 -15.14 -8.16
N SER A 597 -29.23 -14.08 -8.93
CA SER A 597 -29.37 -12.71 -8.43
C SER A 597 -29.46 -11.67 -9.56
N LEU A 598 -29.96 -10.48 -9.23
CA LEU A 598 -29.65 -9.25 -9.95
C LEU A 598 -28.54 -8.54 -9.16
N THR A 599 -27.40 -8.24 -9.77
CA THR A 599 -26.23 -7.62 -9.11
C THR A 599 -25.68 -6.50 -9.99
N THR A 600 -24.79 -5.66 -9.46
CA THR A 600 -24.10 -4.64 -10.27
C THR A 600 -22.66 -5.09 -10.56
N ILE A 601 -22.23 -5.05 -11.82
CA ILE A 601 -20.84 -5.24 -12.25
C ILE A 601 -20.42 -3.97 -12.99
N ASP A 602 -19.37 -3.30 -12.49
CA ASP A 602 -18.77 -2.10 -13.09
C ASP A 602 -19.81 -1.00 -13.40
N GLY A 603 -20.77 -0.81 -12.48
CA GLY A 603 -21.84 0.18 -12.59
C GLY A 603 -23.05 -0.26 -13.42
N ILE A 604 -23.03 -1.45 -14.00
CA ILE A 604 -24.11 -2.01 -14.84
C ILE A 604 -24.85 -3.08 -14.06
N ASP A 605 -26.17 -2.99 -14.02
CA ASP A 605 -27.01 -4.05 -13.45
C ASP A 605 -27.02 -5.27 -14.37
N VAL A 606 -26.79 -6.44 -13.79
CA VAL A 606 -26.69 -7.71 -14.51
C VAL A 606 -27.45 -8.82 -13.77
N TYR A 607 -28.18 -9.63 -14.52
CA TYR A 607 -28.76 -10.87 -14.05
C TYR A 607 -27.72 -11.99 -14.07
N LYS A 608 -27.44 -12.57 -12.91
CA LYS A 608 -26.57 -13.73 -12.73
C LYS A 608 -27.35 -15.01 -12.92
N VAL A 609 -27.11 -15.70 -14.02
CA VAL A 609 -27.72 -17.00 -14.36
C VAL A 609 -26.68 -18.10 -14.20
N LYS A 610 -26.96 -19.06 -13.31
CA LYS A 610 -26.20 -20.31 -13.21
C LYS A 610 -26.68 -21.28 -14.28
N VAL A 611 -25.73 -21.80 -15.06
CA VAL A 611 -25.93 -22.82 -16.09
C VAL A 611 -25.13 -24.05 -15.69
N GLU A 612 -25.82 -25.16 -15.44
CA GLU A 612 -25.21 -26.43 -15.04
C GLU A 612 -25.54 -27.54 -16.05
N LYS A 613 -24.52 -28.29 -16.47
CA LYS A 613 -24.65 -29.48 -17.34
C LYS A 613 -23.59 -30.50 -16.95
N ASP A 614 -24.00 -31.75 -16.74
CA ASP A 614 -23.11 -32.88 -16.40
C ASP A 614 -22.16 -32.58 -15.23
N GLY A 615 -22.65 -31.87 -14.19
CA GLY A 615 -21.87 -31.46 -13.02
C GLY A 615 -20.94 -30.25 -13.25
N LYS A 616 -20.81 -29.76 -14.49
CA LYS A 616 -20.04 -28.56 -14.83
C LYS A 616 -20.91 -27.31 -14.67
N ILE A 617 -20.43 -26.34 -13.90
CA ILE A 617 -21.14 -25.10 -13.60
C ILE A 617 -20.47 -23.93 -14.34
N SER A 618 -21.28 -23.09 -14.97
CA SER A 618 -20.87 -21.77 -15.45
C SER A 618 -21.85 -20.71 -14.97
N LEU A 619 -21.32 -19.54 -14.57
CA LEU A 619 -22.13 -18.39 -14.20
C LEU A 619 -22.08 -17.39 -15.34
N LYS A 620 -23.25 -16.97 -15.82
CA LYS A 620 -23.40 -16.01 -16.91
C LYS A 620 -24.10 -14.76 -16.41
N TYR A 621 -23.57 -13.61 -16.78
CA TYR A 621 -24.06 -12.30 -16.33
C TYR A 621 -24.58 -11.54 -17.53
N TYR A 622 -25.87 -11.27 -17.56
CA TYR A 622 -26.56 -10.58 -18.65
C TYR A 622 -26.96 -9.18 -18.22
N ASN A 623 -26.60 -8.16 -18.98
CA ASN A 623 -26.99 -6.78 -18.72
C ASN A 623 -28.51 -6.66 -18.61
N ALA A 624 -28.99 -6.11 -17.50
CA ALA A 624 -30.41 -6.03 -17.19
C ALA A 624 -31.19 -5.05 -18.09
N GLU A 625 -30.50 -4.05 -18.65
CA GLU A 625 -31.07 -3.06 -19.56
C GLU A 625 -30.99 -3.54 -21.02
N THR A 626 -29.81 -3.97 -21.47
CA THR A 626 -29.59 -4.31 -22.89
C THR A 626 -29.83 -5.78 -23.22
N GLY A 627 -29.90 -6.67 -22.23
CA GLY A 627 -29.98 -8.12 -22.41
C GLY A 627 -28.66 -8.78 -22.85
N LEU A 628 -27.64 -8.02 -23.23
CA LEU A 628 -26.37 -8.54 -23.76
C LEU A 628 -25.54 -9.23 -22.67
N LEU A 629 -24.82 -10.29 -23.05
CA LEU A 629 -23.91 -11.00 -22.15
C LEU A 629 -22.72 -10.11 -21.79
N THR A 630 -22.51 -9.88 -20.50
CA THR A 630 -21.45 -9.00 -19.97
C THR A 630 -20.28 -9.80 -19.41
N ARG A 631 -20.55 -10.91 -18.71
CA ARG A 631 -19.50 -11.73 -18.08
C ARG A 631 -19.86 -13.21 -18.10
N VAL A 632 -18.84 -14.05 -18.19
CA VAL A 632 -18.93 -15.49 -17.93
C VAL A 632 -17.85 -15.90 -16.94
N GLU A 633 -18.21 -16.64 -15.91
CA GLU A 633 -17.29 -17.24 -14.94
C GLU A 633 -17.39 -18.76 -15.00
N LYS A 634 -16.25 -19.42 -15.06
CA LYS A 634 -16.13 -20.88 -15.07
C LYS A 634 -15.03 -21.30 -14.12
N THR A 635 -15.30 -22.33 -13.33
CA THR A 635 -14.29 -22.95 -12.47
C THR A 635 -14.04 -24.36 -12.98
N ALA A 636 -12.78 -24.69 -13.21
CA ALA A 636 -12.36 -26.03 -13.62
C ALA A 636 -11.16 -26.49 -12.79
N SER A 637 -11.07 -27.79 -12.53
CA SER A 637 -9.87 -28.40 -11.96
C SER A 637 -8.90 -28.68 -13.10
N ILE A 638 -7.70 -28.13 -13.05
CA ILE A 638 -6.63 -28.42 -14.02
C ILE A 638 -5.43 -28.91 -13.22
N GLY A 639 -5.04 -30.17 -13.38
CA GLY A 639 -3.92 -30.76 -12.64
C GLY A 639 -4.13 -30.83 -11.12
N GLY A 640 -5.38 -30.99 -10.66
CA GLY A 640 -5.74 -31.07 -9.24
C GLY A 640 -5.83 -29.72 -8.51
N LYS A 641 -5.69 -28.59 -9.23
CA LYS A 641 -5.93 -27.24 -8.70
C LYS A 641 -7.16 -26.63 -9.35
N GLU A 642 -8.09 -26.13 -8.54
CA GLU A 642 -9.21 -25.33 -9.03
C GLU A 642 -8.72 -23.99 -9.57
N THR A 643 -9.09 -23.68 -10.81
CA THR A 643 -8.80 -22.42 -11.47
C THR A 643 -10.11 -21.81 -11.96
N THR A 644 -10.40 -20.58 -11.53
CA THR A 644 -11.51 -19.79 -12.05
C THR A 644 -11.05 -18.90 -13.20
N THR A 645 -11.73 -19.01 -14.33
CA THR A 645 -11.60 -18.13 -15.49
C THR A 645 -12.80 -17.20 -15.55
N VAL A 646 -12.54 -15.91 -15.65
CA VAL A 646 -13.54 -14.85 -15.86
C VAL A 646 -13.34 -14.26 -17.24
N VAL A 647 -14.41 -14.16 -18.02
CA VAL A 647 -14.40 -13.53 -19.34
C VAL A 647 -15.41 -12.39 -19.36
N ASP A 648 -14.92 -11.17 -19.53
CA ASP A 648 -15.73 -9.96 -19.72
C ASP A 648 -15.93 -9.69 -21.20
N TYR A 649 -17.15 -9.28 -21.59
CA TYR A 649 -17.52 -8.93 -22.96
C TYR A 649 -18.06 -7.50 -23.01
N SER A 650 -17.60 -6.71 -23.97
CA SER A 650 -18.11 -5.36 -24.19
C SER A 650 -17.97 -4.92 -25.65
N LYS A 651 -18.41 -3.69 -25.95
CA LYS A 651 -18.40 -3.07 -27.29
C LYS A 651 -19.08 -3.96 -28.35
N TYR A 652 -20.34 -4.34 -28.12
CA TYR A 652 -21.08 -5.12 -29.09
C TYR A 652 -21.35 -4.32 -30.38
N SER A 653 -21.25 -4.98 -31.53
CA SER A 653 -21.55 -4.39 -32.83
C SER A 653 -22.27 -5.41 -33.73
N PRO A 654 -23.24 -4.98 -34.57
CA PRO A 654 -23.99 -5.88 -35.43
C PRO A 654 -23.19 -6.31 -36.67
N VAL A 655 -23.24 -7.60 -36.99
CA VAL A 655 -22.71 -8.21 -38.22
C VAL A 655 -23.76 -9.16 -38.79
N LYS A 656 -24.18 -8.93 -40.04
CA LYS A 656 -25.28 -9.68 -40.71
C LYS A 656 -26.54 -9.84 -39.83
N GLY A 657 -26.90 -8.78 -39.09
CA GLY A 657 -28.09 -8.75 -38.24
C GLY A 657 -27.92 -9.39 -36.86
N VAL A 658 -26.70 -9.80 -36.47
CA VAL A 658 -26.41 -10.42 -35.17
C VAL A 658 -25.33 -9.63 -34.42
N GLN A 659 -25.50 -9.40 -33.11
CA GLN A 659 -24.53 -8.68 -32.28
C GLN A 659 -23.35 -9.57 -31.88
N PHE A 660 -22.13 -9.09 -32.08
CA PHE A 660 -20.89 -9.72 -31.62
C PHE A 660 -20.12 -8.78 -30.71
N PRO A 661 -19.48 -9.27 -29.62
CA PRO A 661 -18.62 -8.44 -28.78
C PRO A 661 -17.31 -8.13 -29.51
N TYR A 662 -16.92 -6.85 -29.60
CA TYR A 662 -15.64 -6.44 -30.19
C TYR A 662 -14.52 -6.27 -29.15
N HIS A 663 -14.83 -6.48 -27.87
CA HIS A 663 -13.86 -6.39 -26.80
C HIS A 663 -14.08 -7.51 -25.79
N GLN A 664 -13.01 -8.24 -25.48
CA GLN A 664 -13.03 -9.34 -24.51
C GLN A 664 -11.85 -9.25 -23.55
N ILE A 665 -12.08 -9.42 -22.25
CA ILE A 665 -11.02 -9.54 -21.24
C ILE A 665 -11.11 -10.91 -20.59
N ILE A 666 -10.07 -11.72 -20.74
CA ILE A 666 -9.95 -13.03 -20.11
C ILE A 666 -9.02 -12.91 -18.91
N LYS A 667 -9.51 -13.24 -17.72
CA LYS A 667 -8.75 -13.28 -16.47
C LYS A 667 -8.70 -14.71 -15.98
N THR A 668 -7.49 -15.28 -15.88
CA THR A 668 -7.27 -16.63 -15.35
C THR A 668 -6.06 -16.61 -14.41
N GLY A 669 -6.28 -16.86 -13.13
CA GLY A 669 -5.23 -16.73 -12.10
C GLY A 669 -4.62 -15.32 -12.08
N PRO A 670 -3.28 -15.16 -12.12
CA PRO A 670 -2.63 -13.85 -12.17
C PRO A 670 -2.60 -13.21 -13.56
N GLN A 671 -3.07 -13.89 -14.60
CA GLN A 671 -2.92 -13.46 -15.99
C GLN A 671 -4.19 -12.79 -16.52
N THR A 672 -4.02 -11.61 -17.12
CA THR A 672 -5.06 -10.89 -17.88
C THR A 672 -4.67 -10.85 -19.35
N ILE A 673 -5.59 -11.26 -20.23
CA ILE A 673 -5.44 -11.17 -21.68
C ILE A 673 -6.62 -10.38 -22.25
N ILE A 674 -6.34 -9.35 -23.04
CA ILE A 674 -7.34 -8.47 -23.65
C ILE A 674 -7.34 -8.72 -25.16
N PHE A 675 -8.52 -8.96 -25.72
CA PHE A 675 -8.75 -9.07 -27.16
C PHE A 675 -9.54 -7.85 -27.63
N ASN A 676 -8.94 -7.06 -28.51
CA ASN A 676 -9.62 -6.02 -29.27
C ASN A 676 -9.91 -6.59 -30.65
N ILE A 677 -11.14 -7.05 -30.87
CA ILE A 677 -11.54 -7.65 -32.14
C ILE A 677 -11.69 -6.52 -33.16
N ASN A 678 -11.01 -6.68 -34.28
CA ASN A 678 -10.99 -5.70 -35.38
C ASN A 678 -12.10 -5.97 -36.39
N ASN A 679 -12.40 -7.25 -36.63
CA ASN A 679 -13.39 -7.69 -37.61
C ASN A 679 -14.02 -9.01 -37.17
N VAL A 680 -15.29 -9.20 -37.52
CA VAL A 680 -15.99 -10.48 -37.49
C VAL A 680 -16.64 -10.69 -38.85
N ILE A 681 -16.27 -11.78 -39.52
CA ILE A 681 -16.85 -12.24 -40.78
C ILE A 681 -17.74 -13.44 -40.48
N VAL A 682 -18.94 -13.46 -41.05
CA VAL A 682 -19.95 -14.51 -40.81
C VAL A 682 -20.19 -15.32 -42.08
N ASN A 683 -20.15 -16.66 -41.97
CA ASN A 683 -20.43 -17.63 -43.03
C ASN A 683 -19.50 -17.57 -44.25
N GLU A 684 -18.31 -16.99 -44.11
CA GLU A 684 -17.31 -16.82 -45.17
C GLU A 684 -15.91 -17.05 -44.59
N GLY A 685 -14.96 -17.52 -45.42
CA GLY A 685 -13.55 -17.65 -45.04
C GLY A 685 -13.20 -18.76 -44.04
N VAL A 686 -14.14 -19.69 -43.77
CA VAL A 686 -13.95 -20.81 -42.84
C VAL A 686 -14.35 -22.12 -43.51
N SER A 687 -13.46 -23.10 -43.50
CA SER A 687 -13.71 -24.47 -43.99
C SER A 687 -13.38 -25.51 -42.90
N ASP A 688 -13.77 -26.77 -43.12
CA ASP A 688 -13.42 -27.86 -42.19
C ASP A 688 -11.91 -28.07 -42.03
N GLU A 689 -11.11 -27.73 -43.05
CA GLU A 689 -9.65 -27.84 -43.02
C GLU A 689 -9.01 -26.91 -41.99
N ASP A 690 -9.67 -25.80 -41.65
CA ASP A 690 -9.15 -24.82 -40.69
C ASP A 690 -9.02 -25.36 -39.27
N PHE A 691 -9.64 -26.50 -38.95
CA PHE A 691 -9.77 -27.04 -37.60
C PHE A 691 -8.92 -28.30 -37.33
N ASN A 692 -8.17 -28.78 -38.32
CA ASN A 692 -7.38 -30.03 -38.22
C ASN A 692 -5.93 -29.83 -37.78
#